data_AF-A0A7C4G2Y4-F1
#
_entry.id   AF-A0A7C4G2Y4-F1
#
_cell.length_a   1.000
_cell.length_b   1.000
_cell.length_c   1.000
_cell.angle_alpha   90.00
_cell.angle_beta   90.00
_cell.angle_gamma   90.00
#
_symmetry.space_group_name_H-M   'P 1'
#
loop_
_entity.id
_entity.type
_entity.pdbx_description
1 polymer ?
#
loop_
_entity_poly.entity_id
_entity_poly.type
_entity_poly.pdbx_seq_one_letter_code
_entity_poly.pdbx_strand_id
1 'polypeptide(L)'
;MLLSERWEVSRVLSDPQTPAACYRFSNIHVDAARQIVRVDGKAVDLEPKVFRLLIFLIENRHRVISKDELVDSVWNGVAVTDNALTRSMVKLRRALGDDARQSRYIETIPTVGYRFVAELLTDGPAPAAPVIPPEESPMSPPTVRRVLWAIAGASLLVVLAVAALLVRQWAGEPSSMRDRVLLQPRQLTTGTGLDAQPSLSPAGAEVVYVSDRTGQLELFVRQLLTGSEDVQVTHKSGGSVNPAWSGDGKFIAYHDLARGGVWVVPYLGGMPRQISTFGSMPAWSADGHWIAFRSAGSVSMATGDIMPSAESTIWVVPASGGTPRQVSSAAKVPGKHTTPSWSPDGRSIAFASYVPKTATTTLWAVEVESGVHRRLADESEDCMWPRFLPQGEVLAGCEEQGQFSIRKFKGSKRSGEMLVMLGLASPNGISLAADGKSIAWSTAAIAGQLWSVSIDPGTGFPRGPAERLTQNSELRNTTPAISPDGLQVAYWARHRGVLNNLALLSLGTGETRVLASDPADFYFATWLSPGNFLAYPSYRGSKGSMVSLSLAGGTTKKLASLPPGAELPRLSPDGREVAYQRESNAVMNVWKMDVATGKETQLTFDREGAGVGAWSQDGTLLSIQLSRGRSTHVGVISAHGGAVEQVTKEEGFAWPFSFLPGSDRISYTAMRGGAWNVYWTSRTTGHTERITNFHSLAALVFYPAWSPRGDRVVFEHGMNQSNIFYARIP
;
A
#
# COMPACT_ATOMS: atom_id res chain seq x y z
N MET A 1 -34.87 0.70 49.06
CA MET A 1 -35.46 0.99 47.73
C MET A 1 -34.41 1.80 46.99
N LEU A 2 -33.85 1.21 45.92
CA LEU A 2 -33.10 1.75 44.74
C LEU A 2 -32.61 3.22 44.81
N LEU A 3 -31.48 3.69 44.27
CA LEU A 3 -30.44 3.23 43.33
C LEU A 3 -29.46 4.42 43.18
N SER A 4 -28.15 4.21 43.15
CA SER A 4 -27.09 5.12 42.62
C SER A 4 -25.78 4.30 42.64
N GLU A 5 -24.78 4.33 41.74
CA GLU A 5 -24.19 5.36 40.87
C GLU A 5 -23.31 4.70 39.76
N ARG A 6 -23.05 5.47 38.69
CA ARG A 6 -21.80 5.69 37.90
C ARG A 6 -21.00 4.54 37.27
N TRP A 7 -20.59 4.77 36.01
CA TRP A 7 -19.66 3.97 35.20
C TRP A 7 -18.41 4.82 34.86
N GLU A 8 -17.24 4.38 35.29
CA GLU A 8 -15.91 4.76 34.79
C GLU A 8 -15.35 3.57 33.98
N VAL A 9 -14.72 3.82 32.83
CA VAL A 9 -13.96 2.81 32.09
C VAL A 9 -12.53 3.31 31.92
N SER A 10 -11.61 2.72 32.66
CA SER A 10 -10.17 2.74 32.40
C SER A 10 -9.48 1.55 33.09
N ARG A 11 -8.69 0.81 32.29
CA ARG A 11 -7.66 -0.19 32.64
C ARG A 11 -8.06 -1.44 33.43
N VAL A 12 -7.96 -2.61 32.78
CA VAL A 12 -7.21 -3.76 33.33
C VAL A 12 -6.54 -4.53 32.19
N LEU A 13 -5.23 -4.31 32.01
CA LEU A 13 -4.26 -5.34 31.62
C LEU A 13 -3.40 -5.56 32.86
N SER A 14 -3.79 -6.51 33.71
CA SER A 14 -2.92 -7.24 34.67
C SER A 14 -3.80 -7.96 35.70
N ASP A 15 -4.20 -9.19 35.41
CA ASP A 15 -4.50 -10.19 36.45
C ASP A 15 -3.95 -11.56 35.99
N PRO A 16 -2.95 -12.15 36.69
CA PRO A 16 -2.44 -13.49 36.42
C PRO A 16 -3.24 -14.63 37.10
N GLN A 17 -4.49 -14.40 37.52
CA GLN A 17 -5.29 -15.38 38.27
C GLN A 17 -6.65 -15.75 37.63
N THR A 18 -6.71 -15.91 36.30
CA THR A 18 -7.79 -16.70 35.67
C THR A 18 -7.25 -18.09 35.33
N PRO A 19 -7.78 -19.20 35.89
CA PRO A 19 -7.28 -20.52 35.55
C PRO A 19 -7.44 -20.76 34.05
N ALA A 20 -6.35 -21.18 33.40
CA ALA A 20 -6.34 -21.62 32.01
C ALA A 20 -7.54 -22.55 31.76
N ALA A 21 -8.51 -22.12 30.96
CA ALA A 21 -9.73 -22.88 30.74
C ALA A 21 -9.39 -24.12 29.90
N CYS A 22 -9.24 -25.25 30.58
CA CYS A 22 -9.21 -26.57 29.95
C CYS A 22 -10.66 -27.06 29.81
N TYR A 23 -11.09 -27.31 28.59
CA TYR A 23 -12.42 -27.87 28.30
C TYR A 23 -12.30 -29.36 27.99
N ARG A 24 -13.16 -30.18 28.59
CA ARG A 24 -13.27 -31.60 28.29
C ARG A 24 -14.68 -31.93 27.84
N PHE A 25 -14.84 -32.65 26.74
CA PHE A 25 -16.14 -33.17 26.30
C PHE A 25 -15.91 -34.42 25.46
N SER A 26 -16.68 -35.48 25.73
CA SER A 26 -16.48 -36.77 25.07
C SER A 26 -15.01 -37.21 25.16
N ASN A 27 -14.40 -37.63 24.06
CA ASN A 27 -12.99 -37.98 23.92
C ASN A 27 -12.06 -36.80 23.61
N ILE A 28 -12.52 -35.56 23.77
CA ILE A 28 -11.83 -34.33 23.35
C ILE A 28 -11.39 -33.49 24.56
N HIS A 29 -10.12 -33.10 24.55
CA HIS A 29 -9.52 -32.19 25.52
C HIS A 29 -8.96 -30.95 24.82
N VAL A 30 -9.39 -29.77 25.26
CA VAL A 30 -8.96 -28.47 24.72
C VAL A 30 -8.27 -27.68 25.82
N ASP A 31 -6.98 -27.41 25.68
CA ASP A 31 -6.22 -26.50 26.54
C ASP A 31 -6.18 -25.12 25.85
N ALA A 32 -7.01 -24.19 26.32
CA ALA A 32 -7.13 -22.86 25.71
C ALA A 32 -5.85 -22.03 25.85
N ALA A 33 -5.10 -22.18 26.95
CA ALA A 33 -3.89 -21.42 27.21
C ALA A 33 -2.72 -21.88 26.36
N ARG A 34 -2.60 -23.20 26.13
CA ARG A 34 -1.53 -23.77 25.30
C ARG A 34 -1.91 -23.93 23.83
N GLN A 35 -3.15 -23.61 23.46
CA GLN A 35 -3.72 -23.83 22.12
C GLN A 35 -3.60 -25.27 21.62
N ILE A 36 -3.86 -26.24 22.51
CA ILE A 36 -3.74 -27.67 22.20
C ILE A 36 -5.13 -28.30 22.21
N VAL A 37 -5.49 -29.01 21.13
CA VAL A 37 -6.63 -29.93 21.10
C VAL A 37 -6.13 -31.36 21.04
N ARG A 38 -6.69 -32.24 21.87
CA ARG A 38 -6.45 -33.69 21.81
C ARG A 38 -7.76 -34.42 21.58
N VAL A 39 -7.75 -35.38 20.66
CA VAL A 39 -8.86 -36.30 20.39
C VAL A 39 -8.33 -37.72 20.62
N ASP A 40 -9.00 -38.50 21.48
CA ASP A 40 -8.52 -39.82 21.93
C ASP A 40 -7.08 -39.77 22.50
N GLY A 41 -6.76 -38.70 23.22
CA GLY A 41 -5.43 -38.48 23.80
C GLY A 41 -4.33 -38.07 22.81
N LYS A 42 -4.59 -38.06 21.49
CA LYS A 42 -3.64 -37.63 20.46
C LYS A 42 -3.82 -36.16 20.12
N ALA A 43 -2.72 -35.40 20.03
CA ALA A 43 -2.76 -34.00 19.63
C ALA A 43 -3.24 -33.86 18.18
N VAL A 44 -4.21 -32.98 17.95
CA VAL A 44 -4.73 -32.61 16.64
C VAL A 44 -4.33 -31.17 16.38
N ASP A 45 -3.59 -30.96 15.28
CA ASP A 45 -3.16 -29.62 14.88
C ASP A 45 -4.34 -28.86 14.25
N LEU A 46 -4.64 -27.68 14.79
CA LEU A 46 -5.69 -26.79 14.30
C LEU A 46 -5.08 -25.47 13.89
N GLU A 47 -5.48 -24.97 12.72
CA GLU A 47 -5.15 -23.60 12.31
C GLU A 47 -5.62 -22.60 13.38
N PRO A 48 -4.85 -21.54 13.69
CA PRO A 48 -5.19 -20.61 14.78
C PRO A 48 -6.61 -20.04 14.72
N LYS A 49 -7.14 -19.81 13.52
CA LYS A 49 -8.51 -19.33 13.29
C LYS A 49 -9.56 -20.40 13.60
N VAL A 50 -9.29 -21.66 13.25
CA VAL A 50 -10.18 -22.79 13.53
C VAL A 50 -10.18 -23.10 15.03
N PHE A 51 -9.03 -22.93 15.70
CA PHE A 51 -8.93 -23.02 17.15
C PHE A 51 -9.75 -21.94 17.86
N ARG A 52 -9.62 -20.67 17.45
CA ARG A 52 -10.44 -19.57 17.99
C ARG A 52 -11.94 -19.80 17.79
N LEU A 53 -12.33 -20.32 16.62
CA LEU A 53 -13.72 -20.70 16.34
C LEU A 53 -14.25 -21.75 17.33
N LEU A 54 -13.44 -22.74 17.68
CA LEU A 54 -13.80 -23.76 18.68
C LEU A 54 -13.98 -23.15 20.08
N ILE A 55 -13.02 -22.34 20.52
CA ILE A 55 -13.09 -21.67 21.84
C ILE A 55 -14.33 -20.78 21.91
N PHE A 56 -14.57 -19.96 20.90
CA PHE A 56 -15.71 -19.05 20.88
C PHE A 56 -17.06 -19.80 20.93
N LEU A 57 -17.17 -20.93 20.22
CA LEU A 57 -18.36 -21.81 20.27
C LEU A 57 -18.56 -22.43 21.67
N ILE A 58 -17.49 -22.88 22.33
CA ILE A 58 -17.55 -23.48 23.68
C ILE A 58 -17.92 -22.45 24.75
N GLU A 59 -17.33 -21.25 24.67
CA GLU A 59 -17.61 -20.15 25.61
C GLU A 59 -19.04 -19.65 25.49
N ASN A 60 -19.59 -19.64 24.27
CA ASN A 60 -20.95 -19.21 23.98
C ASN A 60 -21.96 -20.37 23.83
N ARG A 61 -21.64 -21.56 24.34
CA ARG A 61 -22.43 -22.81 24.19
C ARG A 61 -23.90 -22.74 24.63
N HIS A 62 -24.26 -21.74 25.45
CA HIS A 62 -25.61 -21.56 25.99
C HIS A 62 -26.60 -20.95 24.97
N ARG A 63 -26.15 -20.53 23.78
CA ARG A 63 -26.99 -19.90 22.76
C ARG A 63 -26.58 -20.27 21.33
N VAL A 64 -27.43 -19.92 20.37
CA VAL A 64 -27.10 -19.96 18.94
C VAL A 64 -26.28 -18.72 18.60
N ILE A 65 -25.18 -18.90 17.87
CA ILE A 65 -24.30 -17.82 17.42
C ILE A 65 -24.54 -17.61 15.92
N SER A 66 -24.80 -16.37 15.52
CA SER A 66 -25.04 -16.04 14.11
C SER A 66 -23.75 -16.18 13.29
N LYS A 67 -23.90 -16.37 11.97
CA LYS A 67 -22.73 -16.43 11.07
C LYS A 67 -21.91 -15.14 11.10
N ASP A 68 -22.58 -13.99 11.11
CA ASP A 68 -21.94 -12.68 11.14
C ASP A 68 -21.16 -12.48 12.44
N GLU A 69 -21.73 -12.89 13.58
CA GLU A 69 -21.05 -12.82 14.87
C GLU A 69 -19.82 -13.74 14.94
N LEU A 70 -19.89 -14.95 14.36
CA LEU A 70 -18.72 -15.84 14.25
C LEU A 70 -17.64 -15.25 13.34
N VAL A 71 -18.05 -14.58 12.26
CA VAL A 71 -17.13 -13.87 11.37
C VAL A 71 -16.45 -12.74 12.12
N ASP A 72 -17.22 -11.88 12.78
CA ASP A 72 -16.68 -10.69 13.47
C ASP A 72 -15.74 -11.05 14.61
N SER A 73 -16.10 -12.06 15.42
CA SER A 73 -15.33 -12.49 16.59
C SER A 73 -14.05 -13.27 16.26
N VAL A 74 -14.06 -14.11 15.21
CA VAL A 74 -12.90 -14.96 14.87
C VAL A 74 -11.98 -14.27 13.86
N TRP A 75 -12.52 -13.42 12.98
CA TRP A 75 -11.76 -12.70 11.95
C TRP A 75 -11.51 -11.22 12.28
N ASN A 76 -11.90 -10.73 13.47
CA ASN A 76 -11.59 -9.38 13.97
C ASN A 76 -11.84 -8.26 12.94
N GLY A 77 -13.00 -8.28 12.29
CA GLY A 77 -13.38 -7.26 11.29
C GLY A 77 -12.76 -7.42 9.90
N VAL A 78 -12.04 -8.52 9.61
CA VAL A 78 -11.64 -8.87 8.24
C VAL A 78 -12.87 -9.39 7.48
N ALA A 79 -13.27 -8.70 6.42
CA ALA A 79 -14.39 -9.13 5.56
C ALA A 79 -14.08 -10.48 4.91
N VAL A 80 -14.74 -11.55 5.38
CA VAL A 80 -14.65 -12.88 4.79
C VAL A 80 -15.97 -13.29 4.17
N THR A 81 -15.89 -14.08 3.10
CA THR A 81 -17.10 -14.67 2.49
C THR A 81 -17.68 -15.76 3.39
N ASP A 82 -18.99 -16.01 3.34
CA ASP A 82 -19.65 -17.16 3.99
C ASP A 82 -18.93 -18.49 3.73
N ASN A 83 -18.26 -18.59 2.59
CA ASN A 83 -17.49 -19.74 2.15
C ASN A 83 -16.23 -19.98 2.99
N ALA A 84 -15.67 -18.95 3.64
CA ALA A 84 -14.54 -19.06 4.55
C ALA A 84 -14.94 -19.59 5.94
N LEU A 85 -16.06 -19.08 6.49
CA LEU A 85 -16.65 -19.63 7.72
C LEU A 85 -17.06 -21.09 7.52
N THR A 86 -17.71 -21.39 6.39
CA THR A 86 -18.13 -22.75 6.04
C THR A 86 -16.93 -23.70 5.93
N ARG A 87 -15.84 -23.28 5.28
CA ARG A 87 -14.60 -24.09 5.20
C ARG A 87 -13.95 -24.31 6.56
N SER A 88 -13.92 -23.28 7.40
CA SER A 88 -13.37 -23.36 8.76
C SER A 88 -14.20 -24.30 9.65
N MET A 89 -15.53 -24.25 9.51
CA MET A 89 -16.45 -25.15 10.20
C MET A 89 -16.28 -26.61 9.73
N VAL A 90 -16.08 -26.85 8.43
CA VAL A 90 -15.78 -28.20 7.90
C VAL A 90 -14.46 -28.73 8.45
N LYS A 91 -13.41 -27.90 8.50
CA LYS A 91 -12.12 -28.28 9.11
C LYS A 91 -12.29 -28.60 10.60
N LEU A 92 -13.02 -27.76 11.33
CA LEU A 92 -13.29 -27.96 12.75
C LEU A 92 -14.01 -29.28 12.99
N ARG A 93 -15.13 -29.53 12.29
CA ARG A 93 -15.89 -30.77 12.41
C ARG A 93 -15.03 -32.00 12.09
N ARG A 94 -14.25 -31.97 11.00
CA ARG A 94 -13.35 -33.07 10.65
C ARG A 94 -12.31 -33.34 11.74
N ALA A 95 -11.74 -32.29 12.33
CA ALA A 95 -10.76 -32.42 13.40
C ALA A 95 -11.34 -33.00 14.69
N LEU A 96 -12.60 -32.69 15.01
CA LEU A 96 -13.32 -33.24 16.15
C LEU A 96 -13.98 -34.60 15.85
N GLY A 97 -13.98 -35.06 14.59
CA GLY A 97 -14.73 -36.24 14.15
C GLY A 97 -16.25 -36.02 14.10
N ASP A 98 -16.73 -34.78 14.04
CA ASP A 98 -18.15 -34.41 13.99
C ASP A 98 -18.71 -34.44 12.54
N ASP A 99 -20.00 -34.73 12.38
CA ASP A 99 -20.69 -34.74 11.08
C ASP A 99 -21.80 -33.68 11.05
N ALA A 100 -21.91 -32.91 9.96
CA ALA A 100 -22.95 -31.89 9.82
C ALA A 100 -24.38 -32.46 9.69
N ARG A 101 -24.54 -33.72 9.25
CA ARG A 101 -25.83 -34.43 9.13
C ARG A 101 -26.20 -35.20 10.39
N GLN A 102 -25.22 -35.56 11.22
CA GLN A 102 -25.39 -36.24 12.51
C GLN A 102 -24.54 -35.54 13.56
N SER A 103 -24.87 -34.28 13.85
CA SER A 103 -24.04 -33.41 14.70
C SER A 103 -24.01 -33.88 16.14
N ARG A 104 -22.81 -34.23 16.61
CA ARG A 104 -22.51 -34.64 17.98
C ARG A 104 -22.04 -33.49 18.85
N TYR A 105 -21.35 -32.50 18.27
CA TYR A 105 -20.74 -31.40 19.03
C TYR A 105 -21.16 -30.02 18.54
N ILE A 106 -21.28 -29.81 17.22
CA ILE A 106 -21.64 -28.51 16.65
C ILE A 106 -22.87 -28.67 15.76
N GLU A 107 -24.00 -28.20 16.24
CA GLU A 107 -25.27 -28.22 15.52
C GLU A 107 -25.34 -27.05 14.51
N THR A 108 -25.82 -27.31 13.30
CA THR A 108 -26.12 -26.26 12.31
C THR A 108 -27.58 -25.87 12.41
N ILE A 109 -27.87 -24.60 12.67
CA ILE A 109 -29.23 -24.04 12.59
C ILE A 109 -29.37 -23.37 11.20
N PRO A 110 -30.14 -23.96 10.26
CA PRO A 110 -30.25 -23.45 8.90
C PRO A 110 -30.62 -21.97 8.89
N THR A 111 -29.96 -21.19 8.03
CA THR A 111 -30.16 -19.73 7.85
C THR A 111 -29.85 -18.82 9.06
N VAL A 112 -29.54 -19.39 10.24
CA VAL A 112 -29.27 -18.61 11.46
C VAL A 112 -27.78 -18.68 11.85
N GLY A 113 -27.22 -19.88 12.02
CA GLY A 113 -25.85 -20.01 12.53
C GLY A 113 -25.54 -21.36 13.15
N TYR A 114 -24.73 -21.38 14.19
CA TYR A 114 -24.21 -22.60 14.81
C TYR A 114 -24.38 -22.59 16.33
N ARG A 115 -24.53 -23.78 16.92
CA ARG A 115 -24.63 -23.97 18.37
C ARG A 115 -23.73 -25.11 18.81
N PHE A 116 -22.99 -24.92 19.90
CA PHE A 116 -22.24 -26.00 20.53
C PHE A 116 -23.18 -26.80 21.45
N VAL A 117 -23.28 -28.10 21.23
CA VAL A 117 -24.26 -28.99 21.89
C VAL A 117 -23.61 -30.09 22.72
N ALA A 118 -22.28 -30.17 22.77
CA ALA A 118 -21.59 -31.16 23.58
C ALA A 118 -21.64 -30.78 25.07
N GLU A 119 -21.84 -31.78 25.93
CA GLU A 119 -21.77 -31.61 27.39
C GLU A 119 -20.31 -31.51 27.85
N LEU A 120 -19.99 -30.45 28.62
CA LEU A 120 -18.65 -30.26 29.17
C LEU A 120 -18.50 -31.08 30.46
N LEU A 121 -17.50 -31.96 30.48
CA LEU A 121 -17.07 -32.68 31.68
C LEU A 121 -16.28 -31.71 32.56
N THR A 122 -16.74 -31.50 33.79
CA THR A 122 -15.99 -30.74 34.80
C THR A 122 -15.06 -31.70 35.54
N ASP A 123 -13.79 -31.32 35.68
CA ASP A 123 -12.80 -32.09 36.44
C ASP A 123 -13.17 -32.08 37.93
N GLY A 124 -13.91 -33.10 38.39
CA GLY A 124 -13.94 -33.49 39.80
C GLY A 124 -12.63 -34.21 40.17
N PRO A 125 -12.14 -34.09 41.42
CA PRO A 125 -10.87 -34.70 41.82
C PRO A 125 -10.94 -36.23 41.71
N ALA A 126 -9.91 -36.80 41.07
CA ALA A 126 -9.82 -38.21 40.73
C ALA A 126 -9.87 -39.12 41.99
N PRO A 127 -10.67 -40.20 42.01
CA PRO A 127 -10.48 -41.28 42.97
C PRO A 127 -9.26 -42.12 42.58
N ALA A 128 -8.48 -42.49 43.60
CA ALA A 128 -7.24 -43.25 43.49
C ALA A 128 -7.44 -44.64 42.87
N ALA A 129 -6.44 -45.05 42.08
CA ALA A 129 -6.33 -46.39 41.50
C ALA A 129 -6.10 -47.48 42.55
N PRO A 130 -6.47 -48.74 42.22
CA PRO A 130 -5.56 -49.84 42.48
C PRO A 130 -5.38 -50.81 41.31
N VAL A 131 -4.10 -51.05 41.00
CA VAL A 131 -3.39 -52.34 40.79
C VAL A 131 -4.00 -53.41 39.85
N ILE A 132 -3.23 -53.73 38.81
CA ILE A 132 -3.39 -54.91 37.90
C ILE A 132 -2.62 -56.11 38.50
N PRO A 133 -3.04 -57.37 38.23
CA PRO A 133 -2.22 -58.24 37.37
C PRO A 133 -3.02 -59.12 36.38
N PRO A 134 -2.35 -59.79 35.42
CA PRO A 134 -2.83 -60.01 34.04
C PRO A 134 -3.27 -61.46 33.75
N GLU A 135 -3.93 -61.70 32.61
CA GLU A 135 -3.90 -63.03 32.00
C GLU A 135 -4.12 -63.06 30.46
N GLU A 136 -3.61 -64.15 29.90
CA GLU A 136 -3.14 -64.46 28.54
C GLU A 136 -4.16 -64.48 27.38
N SER A 137 -3.60 -64.44 26.16
CA SER A 137 -4.27 -64.73 24.88
C SER A 137 -4.58 -66.24 24.73
N PRO A 138 -5.53 -66.67 23.88
CA PRO A 138 -5.11 -67.15 22.54
C PRO A 138 -6.12 -67.09 21.36
N MET A 139 -5.53 -67.00 20.17
CA MET A 139 -5.75 -67.73 18.89
C MET A 139 -7.10 -67.76 18.10
N SER A 140 -6.93 -67.66 16.77
CA SER A 140 -7.89 -67.79 15.63
C SER A 140 -7.78 -69.19 14.96
N PRO A 141 -8.32 -69.50 13.74
CA PRO A 141 -9.58 -69.27 12.98
C PRO A 141 -10.15 -70.63 12.40
N PRO A 142 -11.01 -70.72 11.33
CA PRO A 142 -10.57 -70.67 9.88
C PRO A 142 -11.60 -70.04 8.87
N THR A 143 -11.18 -69.28 7.84
CA THR A 143 -10.94 -69.60 6.39
C THR A 143 -12.21 -69.96 5.57
N VAL A 144 -12.65 -69.22 4.53
CA VAL A 144 -12.31 -69.37 3.08
C VAL A 144 -12.71 -68.12 2.26
N ARG A 145 -11.76 -67.47 1.54
CA ARG A 145 -11.93 -66.88 0.17
C ARG A 145 -10.62 -66.18 -0.26
N ARG A 146 -9.71 -66.87 -0.97
CA ARG A 146 -8.39 -66.29 -1.37
C ARG A 146 -8.21 -65.97 -2.86
N VAL A 147 -9.15 -66.30 -3.74
CA VAL A 147 -8.91 -66.13 -5.20
C VAL A 147 -9.48 -64.82 -5.77
N LEU A 148 -10.43 -64.17 -5.11
CA LEU A 148 -10.96 -62.85 -5.55
C LEU A 148 -10.09 -61.65 -5.12
N TRP A 149 -9.17 -61.84 -4.17
CA TRP A 149 -8.34 -60.75 -3.62
C TRP A 149 -7.09 -60.42 -4.44
N ALA A 150 -6.65 -61.31 -5.35
CA ALA A 150 -5.45 -61.08 -6.14
C ALA A 150 -5.65 -60.01 -7.24
N ILE A 151 -6.82 -60.01 -7.90
CA ILE A 151 -7.16 -59.03 -8.95
C ILE A 151 -7.57 -57.68 -8.34
N ALA A 152 -8.23 -57.71 -7.17
CA ALA A 152 -8.54 -56.51 -6.40
C ALA A 152 -7.27 -55.85 -5.81
N GLY A 153 -6.30 -56.66 -5.37
CA GLY A 153 -5.03 -56.19 -4.81
C GLY A 153 -4.15 -55.49 -5.85
N ALA A 154 -4.05 -56.03 -7.07
CA ALA A 154 -3.28 -55.40 -8.15
C ALA A 154 -3.90 -54.07 -8.60
N SER A 155 -5.23 -54.02 -8.73
CA SER A 155 -5.97 -52.80 -9.07
C SER A 155 -5.85 -51.74 -7.98
N LEU A 156 -5.90 -52.14 -6.71
CA LEU A 156 -5.73 -51.24 -5.57
C LEU A 156 -4.31 -50.69 -5.48
N LEU A 157 -3.28 -51.49 -5.78
CA LEU A 157 -1.90 -51.02 -5.81
C LEU A 157 -1.64 -50.02 -6.94
N VAL A 158 -2.26 -50.20 -8.11
CA VAL A 158 -2.18 -49.22 -9.21
C VAL A 158 -2.94 -47.95 -8.85
N VAL A 159 -4.14 -48.04 -8.25
CA VAL A 159 -4.90 -46.88 -7.79
C VAL A 159 -4.14 -46.14 -6.67
N LEU A 160 -3.51 -46.85 -5.74
CA LEU A 160 -2.71 -46.25 -4.67
C LEU A 160 -1.41 -45.63 -5.20
N ALA A 161 -0.77 -46.22 -6.22
CA ALA A 161 0.40 -45.65 -6.86
C ALA A 161 0.06 -44.40 -7.67
N VAL A 162 -1.06 -44.40 -8.40
CA VAL A 162 -1.58 -43.24 -9.12
C VAL A 162 -2.05 -42.16 -8.14
N ALA A 163 -2.73 -42.54 -7.06
CA ALA A 163 -3.12 -41.61 -6.00
C ALA A 163 -1.91 -41.04 -5.27
N ALA A 164 -0.84 -41.81 -5.05
CA ALA A 164 0.40 -41.32 -4.46
C ALA A 164 1.16 -40.38 -5.42
N LEU A 165 1.17 -40.67 -6.73
CA LEU A 165 1.74 -39.79 -7.76
C LEU A 165 0.92 -38.50 -7.91
N LEU A 166 -0.41 -38.59 -7.88
CA LEU A 166 -1.30 -37.43 -7.89
C LEU A 166 -1.16 -36.64 -6.60
N VAL A 167 -1.14 -37.27 -5.42
CA VAL A 167 -0.87 -36.60 -4.14
C VAL A 167 0.51 -35.98 -4.12
N ARG A 168 1.54 -36.56 -4.76
CA ARG A 168 2.87 -35.96 -4.88
C ARG A 168 2.93 -34.82 -5.91
N GLN A 169 2.08 -34.83 -6.93
CA GLN A 169 1.91 -33.72 -7.88
C GLN A 169 1.01 -32.60 -7.32
N TRP A 170 0.09 -32.92 -6.40
CA TRP A 170 -0.87 -31.99 -5.81
C TRP A 170 -0.40 -31.42 -4.46
N ALA A 171 0.27 -32.23 -3.65
CA ALA A 171 1.18 -31.77 -2.61
C ALA A 171 2.51 -31.39 -3.29
N GLY A 172 2.48 -30.29 -4.05
CA GLY A 172 3.70 -29.49 -4.19
C GLY A 172 4.27 -29.30 -2.79
N GLU A 173 5.58 -29.51 -2.64
CA GLU A 173 6.28 -29.40 -1.36
C GLU A 173 5.65 -28.27 -0.53
N PRO A 174 5.09 -28.55 0.67
CA PRO A 174 4.70 -27.49 1.56
C PRO A 174 5.99 -26.71 1.80
N SER A 175 6.11 -25.54 1.18
CA SER A 175 7.23 -24.66 1.41
C SER A 175 7.06 -24.20 2.84
N SER A 176 7.70 -24.92 3.76
CA SER A 176 7.69 -24.58 5.17
C SER A 176 8.25 -23.16 5.27
N MET A 177 7.37 -22.20 5.54
CA MET A 177 7.72 -20.83 5.93
C MET A 177 8.62 -20.77 7.17
N ARG A 178 8.93 -21.92 7.79
CA ARG A 178 9.62 -22.01 9.08
C ARG A 178 11.14 -22.15 8.97
N ASP A 179 11.72 -22.48 7.81
CA ASP A 179 13.19 -22.65 7.66
C ASP A 179 13.85 -21.75 6.60
N ARG A 180 13.16 -20.73 6.07
CA ARG A 180 13.84 -19.73 5.24
C ARG A 180 14.57 -18.74 6.15
N VAL A 181 15.90 -18.79 6.15
CA VAL A 181 16.72 -17.73 6.74
C VAL A 181 16.41 -16.44 5.99
N LEU A 182 15.48 -15.64 6.54
CA LEU A 182 15.31 -14.25 6.12
C LEU A 182 16.63 -13.55 6.39
N LEU A 183 17.11 -12.79 5.41
CA LEU A 183 18.33 -12.01 5.59
C LEU A 183 18.13 -11.07 6.78
N GLN A 184 19.18 -10.90 7.59
CA GLN A 184 19.19 -9.94 8.69
C GLN A 184 19.73 -8.60 8.16
N PRO A 185 18.85 -7.61 7.86
CA PRO A 185 19.31 -6.32 7.37
C PRO A 185 20.10 -5.57 8.44
N ARG A 186 21.22 -4.97 8.03
CA ARG A 186 21.90 -3.91 8.77
C ARG A 186 21.47 -2.56 8.24
N GLN A 187 20.93 -1.71 9.10
CA GLN A 187 20.67 -0.31 8.75
C GLN A 187 22.00 0.45 8.62
N LEU A 188 22.21 1.08 7.47
CA LEU A 188 23.42 1.86 7.16
C LEU A 188 23.29 3.32 7.57
N THR A 189 22.12 3.93 7.41
CA THR A 189 21.86 5.32 7.75
C THR A 189 20.79 5.44 8.82
N THR A 190 20.93 6.42 9.73
CA THR A 190 20.02 6.65 10.86
C THR A 190 19.54 8.09 10.95
N GLY A 191 19.73 8.86 9.88
CA GLY A 191 19.30 10.26 9.82
C GLY A 191 17.78 10.37 9.85
N THR A 192 17.29 11.54 10.30
CA THR A 192 15.85 11.87 10.31
C THR A 192 15.36 12.43 8.96
N GLY A 193 16.29 12.69 8.04
CA GLY A 193 16.01 13.17 6.68
C GLY A 193 15.74 12.04 5.70
N LEU A 194 15.99 12.32 4.43
CA LEU A 194 15.76 11.39 3.33
C LEU A 194 17.09 10.80 2.85
N ASP A 195 17.40 9.56 3.25
CA ASP A 195 18.50 8.78 2.65
C ASP A 195 17.90 7.65 1.81
N ALA A 196 18.00 7.75 0.48
CA ALA A 196 17.22 6.90 -0.43
C ALA A 196 17.94 6.50 -1.72
N GLN A 197 17.34 5.53 -2.42
CA GLN A 197 17.75 5.03 -3.75
C GLN A 197 19.24 4.66 -3.81
N PRO A 198 19.70 3.72 -2.96
CA PRO A 198 21.10 3.35 -2.94
C PRO A 198 21.51 2.66 -4.24
N SER A 199 22.76 2.84 -4.64
CA SER A 199 23.47 1.98 -5.58
C SER A 199 24.79 1.51 -4.96
N LEU A 200 25.01 0.20 -4.86
CA LEU A 200 26.27 -0.38 -4.43
C LEU A 200 27.34 -0.21 -5.49
N SER A 201 28.60 -0.08 -5.06
CA SER A 201 29.75 -0.18 -5.96
C SER A 201 29.87 -1.61 -6.50
N PRO A 202 30.51 -1.81 -7.68
CA PRO A 202 30.71 -3.14 -8.23
C PRO A 202 31.41 -4.10 -7.24
N ALA A 203 32.37 -3.59 -6.47
CA ALA A 203 33.09 -4.34 -5.45
C ALA A 203 32.28 -4.58 -4.16
N GLY A 204 31.13 -3.92 -4.00
CA GLY A 204 30.28 -4.03 -2.81
C GLY A 204 30.90 -3.44 -1.55
N ALA A 205 31.91 -2.57 -1.69
CA ALA A 205 32.59 -1.90 -0.57
C ALA A 205 32.00 -0.52 -0.25
N GLU A 206 31.27 0.08 -1.20
CA GLU A 206 30.66 1.40 -1.07
C GLU A 206 29.20 1.40 -1.50
N VAL A 207 28.48 2.44 -1.05
CA VAL A 207 27.14 2.75 -1.50
C VAL A 207 27.03 4.23 -1.84
N VAL A 208 26.58 4.56 -3.05
CA VAL A 208 26.11 5.90 -3.40
C VAL A 208 24.63 5.97 -3.10
N TYR A 209 24.16 7.10 -2.58
CA TYR A 209 22.76 7.31 -2.27
C TYR A 209 22.40 8.78 -2.34
N VAL A 210 21.10 9.06 -2.36
CA VAL A 210 20.57 10.43 -2.34
C VAL A 210 20.35 10.84 -0.89
N SER A 211 20.79 12.05 -0.52
CA SER A 211 20.49 12.66 0.78
C SER A 211 20.01 14.10 0.63
N ASP A 212 19.08 14.53 1.49
CA ASP A 212 18.61 15.92 1.59
C ASP A 212 19.34 16.73 2.68
N ARG A 213 20.38 16.17 3.31
CA ARG A 213 21.05 16.74 4.49
C ARG A 213 21.69 18.12 4.28
N THR A 214 21.92 18.55 3.04
CA THR A 214 22.44 19.88 2.69
C THR A 214 21.36 20.89 2.33
N GLY A 215 20.07 20.51 2.46
CA GLY A 215 18.91 21.30 2.06
C GLY A 215 18.48 21.10 0.60
N GLN A 216 19.29 20.41 -0.21
CA GLN A 216 18.93 19.95 -1.55
C GLN A 216 19.20 18.45 -1.68
N LEU A 217 18.55 17.79 -2.65
CA LEU A 217 18.82 16.39 -2.96
C LEU A 217 20.18 16.30 -3.66
N GLU A 218 21.14 15.69 -2.98
CA GLU A 218 22.51 15.52 -3.48
C GLU A 218 22.95 14.06 -3.31
N LEU A 219 23.96 13.66 -4.08
CA LEU A 219 24.54 12.33 -4.02
C LEU A 219 25.67 12.29 -3.00
N PHE A 220 25.66 11.26 -2.17
CA PHE A 220 26.69 10.96 -1.19
C PHE A 220 27.19 9.53 -1.38
N VAL A 221 28.49 9.32 -1.21
CA VAL A 221 29.12 8.01 -1.21
C VAL A 221 29.54 7.68 0.22
N ARG A 222 29.08 6.53 0.72
CA ARG A 222 29.47 5.96 2.00
C ARG A 222 30.31 4.70 1.77
N GLN A 223 31.44 4.62 2.45
CA GLN A 223 32.21 3.40 2.60
C GLN A 223 31.52 2.48 3.60
N LEU A 224 31.44 1.17 3.33
CA LEU A 224 30.76 0.21 4.21
C LEU A 224 31.63 -0.27 5.39
N LEU A 225 32.91 0.09 5.39
CA LEU A 225 33.83 -0.06 6.52
C LEU A 225 33.39 0.80 7.71
N THR A 226 33.59 0.32 8.93
CA THR A 226 33.20 1.04 10.15
C THR A 226 34.06 2.29 10.36
N GLY A 227 33.40 3.41 10.70
CA GLY A 227 34.06 4.67 11.08
C GLY A 227 34.36 5.63 9.92
N SER A 228 33.98 5.29 8.68
CA SER A 228 34.19 6.16 7.52
C SER A 228 33.18 7.30 7.43
N GLU A 229 33.65 8.48 7.02
CA GLU A 229 32.79 9.62 6.68
C GLU A 229 32.24 9.51 5.25
N ASP A 230 31.13 10.20 5.01
CA ASP A 230 30.48 10.24 3.69
C ASP A 230 31.12 11.31 2.81
N VAL A 231 31.36 10.98 1.55
CA VAL A 231 31.85 11.92 0.54
C VAL A 231 30.67 12.48 -0.25
N GLN A 232 30.49 13.80 -0.24
CA GLN A 232 29.52 14.45 -1.12
C GLN A 232 30.05 14.46 -2.55
N VAL A 233 29.25 13.96 -3.49
CA VAL A 233 29.63 13.82 -4.91
C VAL A 233 29.11 14.99 -5.75
N THR A 234 27.88 15.41 -5.49
CA THR A 234 27.23 16.50 -6.22
C THR A 234 27.01 17.71 -5.31
N HIS A 235 27.12 18.90 -5.88
CA HIS A 235 26.99 20.16 -5.14
C HIS A 235 26.11 21.14 -5.90
N LYS A 236 25.11 21.71 -5.20
CA LYS A 236 24.19 22.73 -5.73
C LYS A 236 23.53 22.29 -7.03
N SER A 237 23.14 21.02 -7.12
CA SER A 237 22.70 20.40 -8.37
C SER A 237 21.24 20.70 -8.75
N GLY A 238 20.45 21.35 -7.89
CA GLY A 238 19.02 21.52 -8.15
C GLY A 238 18.19 20.24 -7.97
N GLY A 239 18.84 19.15 -7.54
CA GLY A 239 18.22 17.89 -7.13
C GLY A 239 18.75 16.69 -7.89
N SER A 240 19.87 16.10 -7.44
CA SER A 240 20.43 14.88 -8.01
C SER A 240 19.82 13.62 -7.40
N VAL A 241 19.24 12.77 -8.24
CA VAL A 241 18.50 11.56 -7.83
C VAL A 241 18.80 10.35 -8.72
N ASN A 242 18.31 9.17 -8.32
CA ASN A 242 18.46 7.90 -9.04
C ASN A 242 19.92 7.54 -9.40
N PRO A 243 20.87 7.51 -8.44
CA PRO A 243 22.25 7.19 -8.74
C PRO A 243 22.42 5.74 -9.21
N ALA A 244 23.33 5.52 -10.15
CA ALA A 244 23.73 4.20 -10.63
C ALA A 244 25.24 4.16 -10.85
N TRP A 245 25.90 3.21 -10.17
CA TRP A 245 27.34 3.00 -10.31
C TRP A 245 27.68 2.35 -11.65
N SER A 246 28.75 2.85 -12.28
CA SER A 246 29.39 2.18 -13.43
C SER A 246 30.04 0.86 -13.03
N GLY A 247 30.09 -0.10 -13.96
CA GLY A 247 30.66 -1.43 -13.72
C GLY A 247 32.15 -1.43 -13.35
N ASP A 248 32.90 -0.39 -13.74
CA ASP A 248 34.31 -0.22 -13.38
C ASP A 248 34.55 0.56 -12.08
N GLY A 249 33.49 1.04 -11.44
CA GLY A 249 33.54 1.76 -10.17
C GLY A 249 33.92 3.25 -10.28
N LYS A 250 34.19 3.80 -11.47
CA LYS A 250 34.79 5.15 -11.59
C LYS A 250 33.78 6.29 -11.70
N PHE A 251 32.59 5.99 -12.17
CA PHE A 251 31.54 6.96 -12.48
C PHE A 251 30.21 6.61 -11.84
N ILE A 252 29.40 7.64 -11.60
CA ILE A 252 28.01 7.55 -11.15
C ILE A 252 27.15 8.23 -12.21
N ALA A 253 26.18 7.51 -12.76
CA ALA A 253 25.10 8.12 -13.54
C ALA A 253 23.96 8.54 -12.61
N TYR A 254 23.27 9.62 -12.94
CA TYR A 254 22.16 10.13 -12.13
C TYR A 254 21.16 10.95 -12.99
N HIS A 255 19.99 11.23 -12.43
CA HIS A 255 19.01 12.16 -12.99
C HIS A 255 19.04 13.47 -12.21
N ASP A 256 18.93 14.59 -12.91
CA ASP A 256 18.88 15.92 -12.32
C ASP A 256 17.46 16.48 -12.42
N LEU A 257 16.82 16.80 -11.29
CA LEU A 257 15.43 17.26 -11.25
C LEU A 257 15.25 18.64 -11.88
N ALA A 258 16.22 19.54 -11.69
CA ALA A 258 16.14 20.91 -12.20
C ALA A 258 16.50 20.99 -13.68
N ARG A 259 17.59 20.33 -14.09
CA ARG A 259 18.11 20.35 -15.46
C ARG A 259 17.44 19.31 -16.36
N GLY A 260 16.86 18.27 -15.78
CA GLY A 260 16.33 17.12 -16.50
C GLY A 260 17.43 16.23 -17.11
N GLY A 261 17.01 15.07 -17.62
CA GLY A 261 17.88 14.16 -18.36
C GLY A 261 18.81 13.32 -17.49
N VAL A 262 19.76 12.65 -18.15
CA VAL A 262 20.71 11.72 -17.53
C VAL A 262 22.11 12.33 -17.59
N TRP A 263 22.78 12.32 -16.44
CA TRP A 263 24.10 12.91 -16.23
C TRP A 263 25.06 11.87 -15.67
N VAL A 264 26.36 12.09 -15.86
CA VAL A 264 27.44 11.26 -15.32
C VAL A 264 28.48 12.13 -14.63
N VAL A 265 28.94 11.70 -13.45
CA VAL A 265 29.96 12.38 -12.65
C VAL A 265 30.99 11.36 -12.14
N PRO A 266 32.28 11.72 -11.97
CA PRO A 266 33.24 10.87 -11.28
C PRO A 266 32.79 10.56 -9.85
N TYR A 267 33.08 9.37 -9.32
CA TYR A 267 32.48 8.92 -8.07
C TYR A 267 32.91 9.71 -6.81
N LEU A 268 34.05 10.40 -6.86
CA LEU A 268 34.53 11.32 -5.81
C LEU A 268 34.11 12.78 -6.06
N GLY A 269 33.19 13.02 -7.00
CA GLY A 269 32.80 14.34 -7.46
C GLY A 269 33.68 14.87 -8.59
N GLY A 270 33.35 16.06 -9.09
CA GLY A 270 34.00 16.69 -10.23
C GLY A 270 33.00 17.30 -11.19
N MET A 271 33.42 17.54 -12.44
CA MET A 271 32.54 18.12 -13.47
C MET A 271 31.57 17.07 -14.01
N PRO A 272 30.24 17.25 -13.86
CA PRO A 272 29.26 16.34 -14.44
C PRO A 272 29.11 16.59 -15.95
N ARG A 273 28.83 15.53 -16.70
CA ARG A 273 28.54 15.58 -18.14
C ARG A 273 27.14 15.04 -18.42
N GLN A 274 26.36 15.78 -19.21
CA GLN A 274 25.05 15.31 -19.67
C GLN A 274 25.22 14.24 -20.75
N ILE A 275 24.54 13.12 -20.59
CA ILE A 275 24.52 12.00 -21.54
C ILE A 275 23.23 12.00 -22.35
N SER A 276 22.12 12.43 -21.74
CA SER A 276 20.82 12.57 -22.39
C SER A 276 20.09 13.81 -21.85
N THR A 277 19.36 14.51 -22.72
CA THR A 277 18.55 15.68 -22.36
C THR A 277 17.19 15.32 -21.76
N PHE A 278 16.80 14.04 -21.81
CA PHE A 278 15.54 13.53 -21.26
C PHE A 278 15.73 12.19 -20.53
N GLY A 279 14.71 11.80 -19.78
CA GLY A 279 14.67 10.54 -19.05
C GLY A 279 15.25 10.58 -17.63
N SER A 280 15.11 9.46 -16.92
CA SER A 280 15.51 9.25 -15.53
C SER A 280 15.84 7.78 -15.24
N MET A 281 16.15 7.44 -13.98
CA MET A 281 16.44 6.06 -13.53
C MET A 281 17.52 5.35 -14.39
N PRO A 282 18.74 5.90 -14.49
CA PRO A 282 19.80 5.30 -15.29
C PRO A 282 20.26 3.95 -14.71
N ALA A 283 20.74 3.06 -15.59
CA ALA A 283 21.39 1.80 -15.25
C ALA A 283 22.53 1.52 -16.23
N TRP A 284 23.73 1.26 -15.73
CA TRP A 284 24.90 0.93 -16.54
C TRP A 284 24.87 -0.53 -17.00
N SER A 285 25.34 -0.78 -18.21
CA SER A 285 25.72 -2.12 -18.64
C SER A 285 26.97 -2.57 -17.88
N ALA A 286 27.14 -3.88 -17.70
CA ALA A 286 28.27 -4.45 -16.95
C ALA A 286 29.64 -4.09 -17.54
N ASP A 287 29.70 -3.94 -18.88
CA ASP A 287 30.90 -3.52 -19.61
C ASP A 287 31.15 -2.00 -19.60
N GLY A 288 30.22 -1.21 -19.06
CA GLY A 288 30.32 0.25 -18.98
C GLY A 288 30.08 1.00 -20.30
N HIS A 289 29.76 0.33 -21.40
CA HIS A 289 29.60 1.00 -22.71
C HIS A 289 28.23 1.65 -22.90
N TRP A 290 27.20 1.21 -22.17
CA TRP A 290 25.82 1.65 -22.35
C TRP A 290 25.17 2.07 -21.05
N ILE A 291 24.27 3.05 -21.16
CA ILE A 291 23.37 3.46 -20.08
C ILE A 291 21.93 3.26 -20.57
N ALA A 292 21.18 2.42 -19.87
CA ALA A 292 19.73 2.30 -20.05
C ALA A 292 19.02 3.30 -19.13
N PHE A 293 17.87 3.81 -19.55
CA PHE A 293 17.10 4.77 -18.75
C PHE A 293 15.61 4.75 -19.13
N ARG A 294 14.76 5.26 -18.24
CA ARG A 294 13.32 5.46 -18.48
C ARG A 294 13.10 6.79 -19.21
N SER A 295 12.24 6.84 -20.22
CA SER A 295 11.98 8.06 -21.01
C SER A 295 11.33 9.21 -20.22
N ALA A 296 10.43 8.89 -19.29
CA ALA A 296 9.84 9.89 -18.40
C ALA A 296 10.85 10.34 -17.34
N GLY A 297 10.94 11.66 -17.10
CA GLY A 297 11.73 12.22 -15.99
C GLY A 297 11.17 11.85 -14.62
N SER A 298 11.96 12.01 -13.56
CA SER A 298 11.45 12.02 -12.20
C SER A 298 11.16 13.47 -11.80
N VAL A 299 10.15 13.69 -10.96
CA VAL A 299 9.71 15.05 -10.59
C VAL A 299 9.76 15.29 -9.07
N SER A 300 9.79 14.23 -8.26
CA SER A 300 10.13 14.26 -6.84
C SER A 300 10.64 12.89 -6.37
N MET A 301 10.85 12.74 -5.05
CA MET A 301 11.23 11.48 -4.41
C MET A 301 10.05 10.78 -3.69
N ALA A 302 8.82 11.24 -3.90
CA ALA A 302 7.63 10.60 -3.35
C ALA A 302 7.44 9.18 -3.92
N THR A 303 6.90 8.27 -3.12
CA THR A 303 6.59 6.88 -3.56
C THR A 303 5.69 6.83 -4.80
N GLY A 304 4.85 7.85 -5.01
CA GLY A 304 4.02 7.96 -6.22
C GLY A 304 4.80 8.14 -7.52
N ASP A 305 5.96 8.81 -7.49
CA ASP A 305 6.75 9.13 -8.70
C ASP A 305 7.59 7.96 -9.21
N ILE A 306 7.61 6.85 -8.45
CA ILE A 306 8.10 5.57 -8.94
C ILE A 306 7.25 5.12 -10.14
N MET A 307 5.95 5.43 -10.11
CA MET A 307 5.04 5.28 -11.25
C MET A 307 5.00 6.60 -12.03
N PRO A 308 5.45 6.63 -13.29
CA PRO A 308 5.49 7.88 -14.02
C PRO A 308 4.07 8.40 -14.27
N SER A 309 3.91 9.72 -14.19
CA SER A 309 2.63 10.38 -14.48
C SER A 309 2.24 10.23 -15.96
N ALA A 310 3.23 10.22 -16.86
CA ALA A 310 3.05 10.01 -18.30
C ALA A 310 3.39 8.57 -18.75
N GLU A 311 3.01 8.24 -19.99
CA GLU A 311 3.51 7.06 -20.70
C GLU A 311 5.04 7.02 -20.71
N SER A 312 5.62 5.83 -20.58
CA SER A 312 7.06 5.69 -20.46
C SER A 312 7.58 4.37 -21.01
N THR A 313 8.76 4.44 -21.63
CA THR A 313 9.47 3.31 -22.21
C THR A 313 10.94 3.35 -21.84
N ILE A 314 11.63 2.22 -22.00
CA ILE A 314 13.07 2.06 -21.80
C ILE A 314 13.84 2.43 -23.07
N TRP A 315 14.90 3.21 -22.87
CA TRP A 315 15.85 3.69 -23.87
C TRP A 315 17.28 3.33 -23.46
N VAL A 316 18.18 3.30 -24.44
CA VAL A 316 19.63 3.12 -24.22
C VAL A 316 20.42 4.21 -24.95
N VAL A 317 21.56 4.60 -24.39
CA VAL A 317 22.49 5.58 -24.96
C VAL A 317 23.94 5.15 -24.69
N PRO A 318 24.89 5.40 -25.61
CA PRO A 318 26.29 5.13 -25.33
C PRO A 318 26.77 5.94 -24.11
N ALA A 319 27.55 5.31 -23.23
CA ALA A 319 28.09 5.98 -22.05
C ALA A 319 29.05 7.13 -22.41
N SER A 320 29.70 7.05 -23.57
CA SER A 320 30.51 8.14 -24.14
C SER A 320 29.67 9.32 -24.65
N GLY A 321 28.35 9.21 -24.69
CA GLY A 321 27.43 10.17 -25.32
C GLY A 321 27.09 9.78 -26.75
N GLY A 322 25.98 10.30 -27.26
CA GLY A 322 25.47 9.99 -28.60
C GLY A 322 23.95 10.04 -28.65
N THR A 323 23.37 9.46 -29.70
CA THR A 323 21.91 9.45 -29.90
C THR A 323 21.26 8.32 -29.09
N PRO A 324 20.31 8.63 -28.18
CA PRO A 324 19.54 7.60 -27.49
C PRO A 324 18.62 6.85 -28.45
N ARG A 325 18.41 5.56 -28.21
CA ARG A 325 17.43 4.73 -28.94
C ARG A 325 16.47 4.01 -28.02
N GLN A 326 15.21 3.92 -28.43
CA GLN A 326 14.18 3.19 -27.71
C GLN A 326 14.38 1.68 -27.88
N VAL A 327 14.24 0.91 -26.80
CA VAL A 327 14.34 -0.56 -26.84
C VAL A 327 13.03 -1.25 -26.50
N SER A 328 12.16 -0.63 -25.71
CA SER A 328 10.86 -1.21 -25.32
C SER A 328 9.68 -0.40 -25.87
N SER A 329 8.49 -1.02 -26.02
CA SER A 329 7.31 -0.35 -26.58
C SER A 329 6.02 -0.67 -25.80
N ALA A 330 5.26 0.38 -25.48
CA ALA A 330 3.93 0.27 -24.86
C ALA A 330 2.91 -0.50 -25.74
N ALA A 331 3.15 -0.55 -27.06
CA ALA A 331 2.32 -1.33 -27.99
C ALA A 331 2.56 -2.84 -27.86
N LYS A 332 3.75 -3.27 -27.41
CA LYS A 332 4.11 -4.68 -27.21
C LYS A 332 3.87 -5.13 -25.78
N VAL A 333 4.19 -4.27 -24.81
CA VAL A 333 3.96 -4.49 -23.39
C VAL A 333 3.11 -3.33 -22.88
N PRO A 334 1.82 -3.54 -22.61
CA PRO A 334 0.96 -2.47 -22.13
C PRO A 334 1.43 -1.92 -20.79
N GLY A 335 1.28 -0.62 -20.61
CA GLY A 335 1.58 0.08 -19.37
C GLY A 335 2.86 0.91 -19.43
N LYS A 336 3.16 1.52 -18.29
CA LYS A 336 4.24 2.45 -18.07
C LYS A 336 5.50 1.69 -17.64
N HIS A 337 6.55 1.73 -18.45
CA HIS A 337 7.79 1.00 -18.17
C HIS A 337 8.70 1.77 -17.21
N THR A 338 9.15 1.09 -16.16
CA THR A 338 9.89 1.69 -15.05
C THR A 338 11.33 1.16 -14.94
N THR A 339 12.02 1.46 -13.84
CA THR A 339 13.42 1.12 -13.51
C THR A 339 14.07 0.00 -14.35
N PRO A 340 14.98 0.35 -15.28
CA PRO A 340 15.73 -0.64 -16.03
C PRO A 340 16.80 -1.36 -15.18
N SER A 341 17.16 -2.58 -15.57
CA SER A 341 18.33 -3.32 -15.10
C SER A 341 18.89 -4.18 -16.22
N TRP A 342 20.18 -4.02 -16.54
CA TRP A 342 20.87 -4.87 -17.50
C TRP A 342 21.03 -6.29 -16.98
N SER A 343 20.94 -7.26 -17.89
CA SER A 343 21.40 -8.62 -17.62
C SER A 343 22.93 -8.66 -17.55
N PRO A 344 23.53 -9.63 -16.84
CA PRO A 344 24.98 -9.72 -16.67
C PRO A 344 25.74 -9.86 -18.00
N ASP A 345 25.10 -10.46 -19.00
CA ASP A 345 25.64 -10.64 -20.36
C ASP A 345 25.42 -9.42 -21.28
N GLY A 346 24.75 -8.37 -20.80
CA GLY A 346 24.45 -7.16 -21.56
C GLY A 346 23.43 -7.32 -22.70
N ARG A 347 22.77 -8.48 -22.84
CA ARG A 347 21.86 -8.75 -23.97
C ARG A 347 20.42 -8.32 -23.74
N SER A 348 20.00 -8.24 -22.48
CA SER A 348 18.62 -7.98 -22.09
C SER A 348 18.53 -6.89 -21.03
N ILE A 349 17.40 -6.19 -20.99
CA ILE A 349 17.08 -5.21 -19.95
C ILE A 349 15.76 -5.59 -19.30
N ALA A 350 15.78 -5.81 -17.99
CA ALA A 350 14.59 -6.00 -17.17
C ALA A 350 13.97 -4.66 -16.77
N PHE A 351 12.64 -4.61 -16.67
CA PHE A 351 11.87 -3.47 -16.21
C PHE A 351 10.53 -3.93 -15.62
N ALA A 352 9.89 -3.12 -14.80
CA ALA A 352 8.50 -3.35 -14.40
C ALA A 352 7.56 -2.51 -15.28
N SER A 353 6.46 -3.10 -15.74
CA SER A 353 5.38 -2.40 -16.44
C SER A 353 4.21 -2.18 -15.49
N TYR A 354 3.80 -0.93 -15.29
CA TYR A 354 2.65 -0.55 -14.48
C TYR A 354 1.44 -0.23 -15.36
N VAL A 355 0.31 -0.90 -15.12
CA VAL A 355 -0.93 -0.64 -15.84
C VAL A 355 -1.89 0.11 -14.91
N PRO A 356 -2.10 1.44 -15.12
CA PRO A 356 -2.92 2.25 -14.22
C PRO A 356 -4.34 1.73 -14.04
N LYS A 357 -4.97 1.24 -15.12
CA LYS A 357 -6.36 0.75 -15.12
C LYS A 357 -6.61 -0.41 -14.16
N THR A 358 -5.63 -1.29 -14.01
CA THR A 358 -5.70 -2.44 -13.10
C THR A 358 -4.94 -2.18 -11.80
N ALA A 359 -4.20 -1.07 -11.72
CA ALA A 359 -3.25 -0.75 -10.66
C ALA A 359 -2.20 -1.85 -10.42
N THR A 360 -1.90 -2.65 -11.45
CA THR A 360 -0.97 -3.78 -11.33
C THR A 360 0.39 -3.50 -11.94
N THR A 361 1.45 -4.01 -11.32
CA THR A 361 2.79 -4.05 -11.94
C THR A 361 3.19 -5.46 -12.33
N THR A 362 3.89 -5.63 -13.45
CA THR A 362 4.45 -6.92 -13.90
C THR A 362 5.89 -6.79 -14.35
N LEU A 363 6.70 -7.83 -14.18
CA LEU A 363 8.13 -7.80 -14.53
C LEU A 363 8.35 -8.35 -15.95
N TRP A 364 9.07 -7.59 -16.76
CA TRP A 364 9.37 -7.88 -18.15
C TRP A 364 10.86 -7.74 -18.43
N ALA A 365 11.33 -8.40 -19.49
CA ALA A 365 12.62 -8.14 -20.08
C ALA A 365 12.47 -7.93 -21.59
N VAL A 366 13.31 -7.06 -22.13
CA VAL A 366 13.47 -6.86 -23.58
C VAL A 366 14.89 -7.22 -24.00
N GLU A 367 15.02 -7.98 -25.08
CA GLU A 367 16.30 -8.23 -25.73
C GLU A 367 16.69 -7.01 -26.58
N VAL A 368 17.91 -6.51 -26.38
CA VAL A 368 18.34 -5.17 -26.82
C VAL A 368 18.51 -5.06 -28.34
N GLU A 369 18.89 -6.15 -29.01
CA GLU A 369 19.11 -6.21 -30.46
C GLU A 369 17.83 -6.60 -31.21
N SER A 370 17.14 -7.65 -30.78
CA SER A 370 15.95 -8.16 -31.47
C SER A 370 14.67 -7.38 -31.15
N GLY A 371 14.61 -6.69 -30.00
CA GLY A 371 13.41 -6.05 -29.48
C GLY A 371 12.31 -7.03 -29.05
N VAL A 372 12.65 -8.31 -28.83
CA VAL A 372 11.74 -9.34 -28.30
C VAL A 372 11.49 -9.08 -26.82
N HIS A 373 10.22 -9.08 -26.43
CA HIS A 373 9.79 -8.88 -25.05
C HIS A 373 9.35 -10.21 -24.44
N ARG A 374 9.74 -10.47 -23.20
CA ARG A 374 9.30 -11.66 -22.46
C ARG A 374 8.96 -11.29 -21.02
N ARG A 375 7.92 -11.94 -20.49
CA ARG A 375 7.59 -11.84 -19.06
C ARG A 375 8.66 -12.57 -18.25
N LEU A 376 9.10 -11.99 -17.14
CA LEU A 376 10.13 -12.57 -16.28
C LEU A 376 9.53 -13.56 -15.26
N ALA A 377 8.31 -13.32 -14.80
CA ALA A 377 7.58 -14.21 -13.90
C ALA A 377 6.05 -14.03 -14.06
N ASP A 378 5.32 -15.15 -14.06
CA ASP A 378 3.89 -15.19 -14.35
C ASP A 378 3.01 -14.65 -13.20
N GLU A 379 3.47 -14.72 -11.94
CA GLU A 379 2.81 -14.15 -10.75
C GLU A 379 3.65 -13.03 -10.10
N SER A 380 4.43 -12.27 -10.89
CA SER A 380 5.12 -11.08 -10.38
C SER A 380 4.19 -9.86 -10.25
N GLU A 381 2.90 -10.09 -9.97
CA GLU A 381 1.95 -9.01 -9.78
C GLU A 381 2.43 -8.17 -8.59
N ASP A 382 2.34 -6.85 -8.75
CA ASP A 382 2.73 -5.87 -7.73
C ASP A 382 4.22 -5.92 -7.31
N CYS A 383 5.07 -6.42 -8.22
CA CYS A 383 6.54 -6.38 -8.12
C CYS A 383 7.20 -5.28 -8.97
N MET A 384 8.28 -4.71 -8.44
CA MET A 384 9.01 -3.56 -8.98
C MET A 384 10.50 -3.56 -8.58
N TRP A 385 11.30 -2.64 -9.16
CA TRP A 385 12.76 -2.59 -9.03
C TRP A 385 13.48 -3.90 -9.40
N PRO A 386 13.26 -4.44 -10.61
CA PRO A 386 13.96 -5.65 -11.01
C PRO A 386 15.48 -5.43 -11.01
N ARG A 387 16.22 -6.42 -10.50
CA ARG A 387 17.68 -6.52 -10.59
C ARG A 387 18.06 -7.92 -11.03
N PHE A 388 18.79 -8.04 -12.12
CA PHE A 388 19.35 -9.32 -12.50
C PHE A 388 20.46 -9.72 -11.53
N LEU A 389 20.44 -10.99 -11.14
CA LEU A 389 21.54 -11.66 -10.45
C LEU A 389 22.54 -12.20 -11.50
N PRO A 390 23.82 -12.39 -11.13
CA PRO A 390 24.85 -12.92 -12.04
C PRO A 390 24.47 -14.26 -12.71
N GLN A 391 23.66 -15.08 -12.04
CA GLN A 391 23.23 -16.40 -12.51
C GLN A 391 21.96 -16.36 -13.40
N GLY A 392 21.40 -15.17 -13.65
CA GLY A 392 20.22 -14.97 -14.51
C GLY A 392 18.87 -14.94 -13.78
N GLU A 393 18.83 -15.25 -12.48
CA GLU A 393 17.69 -14.94 -11.61
C GLU A 393 17.42 -13.43 -11.50
N VAL A 394 16.24 -13.04 -11.00
CA VAL A 394 15.84 -11.64 -10.82
C VAL A 394 15.39 -11.38 -9.39
N LEU A 395 15.93 -10.35 -8.76
CA LEU A 395 15.39 -9.78 -7.53
C LEU A 395 14.35 -8.70 -7.85
N ALA A 396 13.30 -8.61 -7.05
CA ALA A 396 12.34 -7.51 -7.11
C ALA A 396 11.72 -7.26 -5.74
N GLY A 397 11.30 -6.01 -5.51
CA GLY A 397 10.47 -5.64 -4.37
C GLY A 397 9.01 -5.86 -4.73
N CYS A 398 8.26 -6.60 -3.92
CA CYS A 398 6.88 -6.97 -4.20
C CYS A 398 5.97 -6.54 -3.05
N GLU A 399 4.76 -6.10 -3.40
CA GLU A 399 3.65 -5.90 -2.47
C GLU A 399 2.72 -7.11 -2.51
N GLU A 400 2.31 -7.59 -1.34
CA GLU A 400 1.30 -8.63 -1.21
C GLU A 400 0.44 -8.32 0.01
N GLN A 401 -0.85 -8.01 -0.19
CA GLN A 401 -1.81 -7.74 0.89
C GLN A 401 -1.39 -6.60 1.84
N GLY A 402 -0.82 -5.52 1.30
CA GLY A 402 -0.35 -4.38 2.09
C GLY A 402 1.03 -4.56 2.74
N GLN A 403 1.68 -5.71 2.52
CA GLN A 403 3.01 -6.01 3.04
C GLN A 403 4.04 -6.03 1.90
N PHE A 404 5.21 -5.46 2.15
CA PHE A 404 6.30 -5.41 1.21
C PHE A 404 7.37 -6.44 1.53
N SER A 405 7.96 -7.01 0.48
CA SER A 405 9.06 -7.96 0.58
C SER A 405 10.05 -7.80 -0.57
N ILE A 406 11.28 -8.26 -0.39
CA ILE A 406 12.23 -8.46 -1.49
C ILE A 406 12.26 -9.95 -1.82
N ARG A 407 11.99 -10.29 -3.07
CA ARG A 407 11.85 -11.67 -3.56
C ARG A 407 12.81 -11.96 -4.71
N LYS A 408 13.24 -13.20 -4.81
CA LYS A 408 14.11 -13.75 -5.86
C LYS A 408 13.32 -14.70 -6.75
N PHE A 409 13.35 -14.46 -8.05
CA PHE A 409 12.65 -15.21 -9.08
C PHE A 409 13.64 -16.01 -9.92
N LYS A 410 13.35 -17.29 -10.15
CA LYS A 410 14.15 -18.20 -10.95
C LYS A 410 13.31 -18.81 -12.08
N GLY A 411 13.57 -18.41 -13.31
CA GLY A 411 12.75 -18.78 -14.47
C GLY A 411 11.29 -18.31 -14.33
N SER A 412 10.35 -18.98 -15.00
CA SER A 412 8.91 -18.68 -14.92
C SER A 412 8.21 -19.27 -13.69
N LYS A 413 8.95 -19.65 -12.64
CA LYS A 413 8.33 -20.19 -11.42
C LYS A 413 7.33 -19.19 -10.83
N ARG A 414 6.18 -19.71 -10.40
CA ARG A 414 5.01 -18.95 -9.93
C ARG A 414 5.32 -18.06 -8.72
N SER A 415 5.79 -18.60 -7.60
CA SER A 415 6.08 -17.79 -6.40
C SER A 415 7.58 -17.54 -6.20
N GLY A 416 8.00 -16.28 -6.26
CA GLY A 416 9.38 -15.89 -5.95
C GLY A 416 9.77 -16.26 -4.52
N GLU A 417 11.02 -16.66 -4.31
CA GLU A 417 11.60 -16.92 -3.00
C GLU A 417 11.74 -15.61 -2.22
N MET A 418 11.08 -15.49 -1.07
CA MET A 418 11.19 -14.31 -0.21
C MET A 418 12.55 -14.30 0.50
N LEU A 419 13.31 -13.22 0.33
CA LEU A 419 14.60 -13.02 0.97
C LEU A 419 14.50 -12.10 2.21
N VAL A 420 13.68 -11.06 2.12
CA VAL A 420 13.49 -10.05 3.18
C VAL A 420 12.02 -9.68 3.30
N MET A 421 11.51 -9.65 4.53
CA MET A 421 10.21 -9.04 4.86
C MET A 421 10.43 -7.60 5.30
N LEU A 422 9.81 -6.64 4.62
CA LEU A 422 9.89 -5.21 4.93
C LEU A 422 8.67 -4.70 5.71
N GLY A 423 7.66 -5.55 5.88
CA GLY A 423 6.42 -5.19 6.54
C GLY A 423 5.70 -4.09 5.77
N LEU A 424 5.37 -2.99 6.44
CA LEU A 424 4.62 -1.88 5.84
C LEU A 424 5.50 -0.87 5.08
N ALA A 425 6.82 -1.05 5.09
CA ALA A 425 7.77 -0.12 4.50
C ALA A 425 7.98 -0.47 3.02
N SER A 426 7.57 0.43 2.12
CA SER A 426 7.74 0.23 0.69
C SER A 426 9.24 0.35 0.36
N PRO A 427 9.86 -0.61 -0.35
CA PRO A 427 11.21 -0.43 -0.83
C PRO A 427 11.25 0.79 -1.75
N ASN A 428 12.39 1.48 -1.84
CA ASN A 428 12.59 2.58 -2.77
C ASN A 428 13.99 2.43 -3.37
N GLY A 429 14.06 1.66 -4.45
CA GLY A 429 15.32 1.22 -5.03
C GLY A 429 15.85 -0.04 -4.35
N ILE A 430 16.30 -0.99 -5.18
CA ILE A 430 17.09 -2.15 -4.80
C ILE A 430 18.38 -2.05 -5.59
N SER A 431 19.51 -2.36 -4.96
CA SER A 431 20.81 -2.42 -5.61
C SER A 431 21.56 -3.67 -5.18
N LEU A 432 22.42 -4.13 -6.08
CA LEU A 432 23.16 -5.37 -6.01
C LEU A 432 24.60 -5.06 -6.41
N ALA A 433 25.58 -5.56 -5.67
CA ALA A 433 26.98 -5.54 -6.10
C ALA A 433 27.22 -6.57 -7.21
N ALA A 434 28.34 -6.45 -7.94
CA ALA A 434 28.62 -7.33 -9.08
C ALA A 434 28.77 -8.82 -8.68
N ASP A 435 29.11 -9.09 -7.41
CA ASP A 435 29.19 -10.44 -6.86
C ASP A 435 27.84 -11.14 -6.72
N GLY A 436 26.73 -10.42 -6.80
CA GLY A 436 25.38 -10.92 -6.58
C GLY A 436 25.07 -11.32 -5.13
N LYS A 437 25.97 -11.03 -4.19
CA LYS A 437 25.87 -11.40 -2.78
C LYS A 437 25.55 -10.21 -1.90
N SER A 438 25.96 -9.01 -2.27
CA SER A 438 25.64 -7.82 -1.47
C SER A 438 24.42 -7.10 -2.03
N ILE A 439 23.41 -6.85 -1.18
CA ILE A 439 22.24 -6.05 -1.54
C ILE A 439 22.10 -4.82 -0.65
N ALA A 440 21.63 -3.73 -1.24
CA ALA A 440 21.20 -2.54 -0.52
C ALA A 440 19.84 -2.08 -1.03
N TRP A 441 19.03 -1.53 -0.15
CA TRP A 441 17.75 -0.91 -0.51
C TRP A 441 17.48 0.24 0.44
N SER A 442 16.54 1.10 0.08
CA SER A 442 15.97 2.04 1.04
C SER A 442 14.50 1.74 1.25
N THR A 443 13.93 2.23 2.33
CA THR A 443 12.49 2.13 2.58
C THR A 443 11.87 3.51 2.68
N ALA A 444 10.78 3.76 1.96
CA ALA A 444 10.06 5.02 2.04
C ALA A 444 8.81 4.91 2.93
N ALA A 445 8.74 5.77 3.93
CA ALA A 445 7.56 5.99 4.76
C ALA A 445 7.16 7.47 4.73
N ILE A 446 5.88 7.73 4.47
CA ILE A 446 5.32 9.08 4.57
C ILE A 446 4.63 9.20 5.92
N ALA A 447 5.26 9.93 6.84
CA ALA A 447 4.59 10.38 8.07
C ALA A 447 3.91 11.73 7.77
N GLY A 448 2.66 11.69 7.32
CA GLY A 448 1.85 12.89 7.07
C GLY A 448 1.05 13.29 8.30
N GLN A 449 1.02 14.57 8.64
CA GLN A 449 0.28 15.12 9.78
C GLN A 449 -0.58 16.29 9.31
N LEU A 450 -1.61 16.61 10.07
CA LEU A 450 -2.38 17.81 9.79
C LEU A 450 -1.68 19.01 10.41
N TRP A 451 -1.59 20.07 9.63
CA TRP A 451 -1.06 21.37 10.04
C TRP A 451 -2.08 22.45 9.70
N SER A 452 -1.97 23.60 10.36
CA SER A 452 -2.81 24.75 10.07
C SER A 452 -2.01 26.05 10.09
N VAL A 453 -2.48 27.01 9.30
CA VAL A 453 -2.02 28.40 9.34
C VAL A 453 -3.24 29.28 9.58
N SER A 454 -3.16 30.17 10.56
CA SER A 454 -4.17 31.22 10.76
C SER A 454 -4.08 32.24 9.64
N ILE A 455 -5.23 32.63 9.12
CA ILE A 455 -5.37 33.57 8.00
C ILE A 455 -6.15 34.80 8.48
N ASP A 456 -5.75 35.97 8.00
CA ASP A 456 -6.57 37.16 8.09
C ASP A 456 -7.71 37.09 7.04
N PRO A 457 -9.00 37.06 7.44
CA PRO A 457 -10.08 36.85 6.49
C PRO A 457 -10.22 37.97 5.44
N GLY A 458 -9.82 39.21 5.76
CA GLY A 458 -9.93 40.33 4.84
C GLY A 458 -8.84 40.30 3.77
N THR A 459 -7.59 40.15 4.19
CA THR A 459 -6.43 40.19 3.29
C THR A 459 -6.09 38.84 2.68
N GLY A 460 -6.40 37.74 3.36
CA GLY A 460 -5.94 36.40 2.99
C GLY A 460 -4.50 36.10 3.39
N PHE A 461 -3.85 36.97 4.16
CA PHE A 461 -2.46 36.79 4.58
C PHE A 461 -2.34 35.88 5.82
N PRO A 462 -1.24 35.12 5.92
CA PRO A 462 -0.94 34.33 7.12
C PRO A 462 -0.66 35.25 8.31
N ARG A 463 -1.28 34.95 9.47
CA ARG A 463 -1.09 35.67 10.74
C ARG A 463 0.02 35.09 11.61
N GLY A 464 0.70 34.05 11.15
CA GLY A 464 1.73 33.35 11.92
C GLY A 464 2.31 32.15 11.15
N PRO A 465 3.25 31.41 11.76
CA PRO A 465 3.81 30.19 11.17
C PRO A 465 2.76 29.07 11.10
N ALA A 466 3.07 28.03 10.34
CA ALA A 466 2.28 26.81 10.34
C ALA A 466 2.44 26.05 11.67
N GLU A 467 1.34 25.54 12.20
CA GLU A 467 1.28 24.81 13.47
C GLU A 467 0.72 23.40 13.26
N ARG A 468 1.31 22.42 13.93
CA ARG A 468 0.92 21.01 13.83
C ARG A 468 -0.33 20.74 14.67
N LEU A 469 -1.37 20.17 14.06
CA LEU A 469 -2.64 19.82 14.69
C LEU A 469 -2.69 18.37 15.21
N THR A 470 -2.06 17.43 14.50
CA THR A 470 -2.03 16.01 14.90
C THR A 470 -0.61 15.55 15.17
N GLN A 471 -0.40 14.68 16.17
CA GLN A 471 0.94 14.31 16.64
C GLN A 471 1.30 12.82 16.51
N ASN A 472 0.39 11.96 16.05
CA ASN A 472 0.66 10.52 15.96
C ASN A 472 1.56 10.18 14.75
N SER A 473 2.85 9.93 15.01
CA SER A 473 3.87 9.63 13.99
C SER A 473 3.69 8.28 13.28
N GLU A 474 2.88 7.37 13.83
CA GLU A 474 2.65 6.05 13.22
C GLU A 474 1.58 6.08 12.12
N LEU A 475 0.80 7.15 12.06
CA LEU A 475 -0.30 7.31 11.12
C LEU A 475 -0.02 8.43 10.12
N ARG A 476 -0.43 8.22 8.87
CA ARG A 476 -0.53 9.31 7.89
C ARG A 476 -1.92 9.93 8.02
N ASN A 477 -1.99 11.16 8.52
CA ASN A 477 -3.21 11.96 8.64
C ASN A 477 -3.32 12.89 7.43
N THR A 478 -4.37 12.75 6.63
CA THR A 478 -4.49 13.36 5.29
C THR A 478 -5.92 13.79 4.95
N THR A 479 -6.06 14.48 3.80
CA THR A 479 -7.31 14.94 3.18
C THR A 479 -8.28 15.59 4.17
N PRO A 480 -7.86 16.69 4.84
CA PRO A 480 -8.69 17.36 5.82
C PRO A 480 -9.91 18.02 5.17
N ALA A 481 -11.03 18.02 5.88
CA ALA A 481 -12.25 18.75 5.55
C ALA A 481 -12.75 19.46 6.81
N ILE A 482 -12.75 20.80 6.79
CA ILE A 482 -13.19 21.62 7.91
C ILE A 482 -14.73 21.65 7.94
N SER A 483 -15.31 21.50 9.13
CA SER A 483 -16.76 21.55 9.31
C SER A 483 -17.35 22.91 8.90
N PRO A 484 -18.64 22.97 8.53
CA PRO A 484 -19.29 24.22 8.13
C PRO A 484 -19.21 25.32 9.19
N ASP A 485 -19.21 24.93 10.46
CA ASP A 485 -19.05 25.85 11.59
C ASP A 485 -17.60 26.27 11.83
N GLY A 486 -16.60 25.65 11.19
CA GLY A 486 -15.17 25.97 11.36
C GLY A 486 -14.52 25.42 12.64
N LEU A 487 -15.22 24.59 13.42
CA LEU A 487 -14.75 24.14 14.74
C LEU A 487 -14.11 22.74 14.74
N GLN A 488 -14.33 21.95 13.69
CA GLN A 488 -13.88 20.57 13.61
C GLN A 488 -13.22 20.27 12.27
N VAL A 489 -12.36 19.25 12.25
CA VAL A 489 -11.71 18.76 11.03
C VAL A 489 -11.98 17.27 10.91
N ALA A 490 -12.68 16.87 9.85
CA ALA A 490 -12.74 15.48 9.42
C ALA A 490 -11.49 15.16 8.60
N TYR A 491 -10.87 14.00 8.82
CA TYR A 491 -9.66 13.62 8.10
C TYR A 491 -9.47 12.11 8.11
N TRP A 492 -8.65 11.61 7.19
CA TRP A 492 -8.29 10.19 7.16
C TRP A 492 -7.00 9.95 7.93
N ALA A 493 -7.06 9.04 8.90
CA ALA A 493 -5.92 8.52 9.63
C ALA A 493 -5.59 7.12 9.09
N ARG A 494 -4.48 7.01 8.36
CA ARG A 494 -4.07 5.76 7.72
C ARG A 494 -3.03 5.02 8.55
N HIS A 495 -3.32 3.75 8.82
CA HIS A 495 -2.34 2.75 9.21
C HIS A 495 -2.12 1.83 8.00
N ARG A 496 -0.88 1.61 7.55
CA ARG A 496 -0.65 0.64 6.47
C ARG A 496 -1.02 -0.78 6.98
N GLY A 497 -1.69 -1.58 6.15
CA GLY A 497 -2.11 -2.95 6.50
C GLY A 497 -3.41 -3.10 7.32
N VAL A 498 -4.13 -2.01 7.62
CA VAL A 498 -5.45 -2.00 8.28
C VAL A 498 -6.40 -1.08 7.49
N LEU A 499 -7.71 -1.16 7.73
CA LEU A 499 -8.68 -0.20 7.22
C LEU A 499 -8.28 1.25 7.59
N ASN A 500 -8.55 2.19 6.70
CA ASN A 500 -8.33 3.61 6.96
C ASN A 500 -9.40 4.13 7.92
N ASN A 501 -9.02 4.95 8.89
CA ASN A 501 -9.96 5.52 9.85
C ASN A 501 -10.38 6.92 9.43
N LEU A 502 -11.68 7.14 9.26
CA LEU A 502 -12.23 8.49 9.19
C LEU A 502 -12.34 9.02 10.62
N ALA A 503 -11.56 10.04 10.93
CA ALA A 503 -11.46 10.63 12.26
C ALA A 503 -11.95 12.08 12.27
N LEU A 504 -12.32 12.54 13.46
CA LEU A 504 -12.80 13.89 13.70
C LEU A 504 -11.96 14.52 14.81
N LEU A 505 -11.32 15.65 14.49
CA LEU A 505 -10.54 16.47 15.40
C LEU A 505 -11.34 17.71 15.81
N SER A 506 -11.42 17.97 17.10
CA SER A 506 -11.91 19.25 17.66
C SER A 506 -10.77 20.27 17.69
N LEU A 507 -10.94 21.42 17.02
CA LEU A 507 -9.90 22.46 16.97
C LEU A 507 -9.76 23.24 18.28
N GLY A 508 -10.77 23.24 19.14
CA GLY A 508 -10.75 23.94 20.43
C GLY A 508 -10.11 23.12 21.55
N THR A 509 -10.31 21.80 21.54
CA THR A 509 -9.82 20.90 22.62
C THR A 509 -8.65 20.03 22.19
N GLY A 510 -8.40 19.85 20.89
CA GLY A 510 -7.42 18.90 20.36
C GLY A 510 -7.88 17.44 20.43
N GLU A 511 -9.08 17.16 20.96
CA GLU A 511 -9.60 15.81 21.08
C GLU A 511 -9.91 15.20 19.71
N THR A 512 -9.58 13.93 19.57
CA THR A 512 -9.79 13.15 18.35
C THR A 512 -10.67 11.94 18.65
N ARG A 513 -11.64 11.65 17.78
CA ARG A 513 -12.41 10.40 17.79
C ARG A 513 -12.52 9.78 16.40
N VAL A 514 -12.48 8.46 16.33
CA VAL A 514 -12.73 7.71 15.09
C VAL A 514 -14.23 7.61 14.86
N LEU A 515 -14.70 7.91 13.64
CA LEU A 515 -16.09 7.84 13.23
C LEU A 515 -16.42 6.55 12.47
N ALA A 516 -15.51 6.08 11.62
CA ALA A 516 -15.66 4.88 10.82
C ALA A 516 -14.28 4.33 10.38
N SER A 517 -14.25 3.05 10.01
CA SER A 517 -13.12 2.40 9.37
C SER A 517 -13.55 1.85 8.01
N ASP A 518 -12.83 2.19 6.94
CA ASP A 518 -13.18 1.83 5.56
C ASP A 518 -11.92 1.42 4.76
N PRO A 519 -12.00 0.42 3.86
CA PRO A 519 -10.87 0.05 3.00
C PRO A 519 -10.55 1.08 1.90
N ALA A 520 -11.39 2.10 1.69
CA ALA A 520 -11.19 3.10 0.66
C ALA A 520 -9.88 3.90 0.85
N ASP A 521 -9.11 4.06 -0.23
CA ASP A 521 -7.88 4.85 -0.27
C ASP A 521 -8.16 6.34 -0.59
N PHE A 522 -7.44 7.27 0.05
CA PHE A 522 -7.25 8.68 -0.36
C PHE A 522 -8.42 9.46 -1.00
N TYR A 523 -9.61 9.44 -0.43
CA TYR A 523 -10.71 10.26 -0.94
C TYR A 523 -11.19 11.33 0.03
N PHE A 524 -11.77 12.38 -0.53
CA PHE A 524 -12.11 13.59 0.20
C PHE A 524 -13.50 13.44 0.80
N ALA A 525 -13.57 13.59 2.12
CA ALA A 525 -14.84 13.71 2.81
C ALA A 525 -15.46 15.08 2.54
N THR A 526 -16.78 15.12 2.38
CA THR A 526 -17.55 16.34 2.18
C THR A 526 -18.57 16.46 3.31
N TRP A 527 -18.62 17.62 3.95
CA TRP A 527 -19.64 17.93 4.94
C TRP A 527 -20.95 18.22 4.23
N LEU A 528 -22.01 17.49 4.59
CA LEU A 528 -23.36 17.74 4.11
C LEU A 528 -24.05 18.73 5.06
N SER A 529 -24.64 19.80 4.51
CA SER A 529 -25.41 20.77 5.29
C SER A 529 -26.64 20.10 5.94
N PRO A 530 -26.93 20.31 7.25
CA PRO A 530 -26.39 21.33 8.15
C PRO A 530 -25.15 20.92 8.98
N GLY A 531 -24.33 19.99 8.51
CA GLY A 531 -23.07 19.57 9.15
C GLY A 531 -23.19 18.32 10.01
N ASN A 532 -24.35 17.65 10.03
CA ASN A 532 -24.57 16.44 10.83
C ASN A 532 -24.11 15.14 10.15
N PHE A 533 -23.73 15.23 8.87
CA PHE A 533 -23.31 14.09 8.06
C PHE A 533 -22.03 14.39 7.29
N LEU A 534 -21.20 13.36 7.17
CA LEU A 534 -20.06 13.33 6.26
C LEU A 534 -20.37 12.40 5.11
N ALA A 535 -20.10 12.83 3.88
CA ALA A 535 -20.13 11.97 2.71
C ALA A 535 -18.72 11.68 2.21
N TYR A 536 -18.46 10.44 1.81
CA TYR A 536 -17.18 10.02 1.25
C TYR A 536 -17.40 8.82 0.30
N PRO A 537 -16.49 8.56 -0.63
CA PRO A 537 -16.57 7.35 -1.44
C PRO A 537 -16.03 6.14 -0.67
N SER A 538 -16.73 5.03 -0.78
CA SER A 538 -16.36 3.73 -0.24
C SER A 538 -16.20 2.73 -1.38
N TYR A 539 -15.14 1.93 -1.36
CA TYR A 539 -14.82 0.97 -2.41
C TYR A 539 -14.80 -0.44 -1.84
N ARG A 540 -15.54 -1.36 -2.48
CA ARG A 540 -15.50 -2.79 -2.17
C ARG A 540 -15.03 -3.54 -3.41
N GLY A 541 -13.73 -3.83 -3.47
CA GLY A 541 -13.07 -4.27 -4.70
C GLY A 541 -13.14 -3.16 -5.76
N SER A 542 -13.53 -3.50 -7.00
CA SER A 542 -13.68 -2.54 -8.10
C SER A 542 -14.98 -1.73 -8.07
N LYS A 543 -15.87 -1.96 -7.09
CA LYS A 543 -17.17 -1.29 -6.99
C LYS A 543 -17.09 -0.12 -6.01
N GLY A 544 -17.13 1.10 -6.55
CA GLY A 544 -17.22 2.34 -5.77
C GLY A 544 -18.67 2.75 -5.47
N SER A 545 -18.91 3.40 -4.35
CA SER A 545 -20.18 4.05 -4.02
C SER A 545 -19.93 5.28 -3.17
N MET A 546 -20.72 6.34 -3.38
CA MET A 546 -20.80 7.43 -2.42
C MET A 546 -21.64 6.97 -1.22
N VAL A 547 -21.13 7.18 -0.02
CA VAL A 547 -21.83 6.88 1.24
C VAL A 547 -21.90 8.13 2.11
N SER A 548 -22.92 8.24 2.94
CA SER A 548 -23.02 9.21 4.02
C SER A 548 -22.92 8.53 5.38
N LEU A 549 -22.36 9.24 6.35
CA LEU A 549 -22.13 8.80 7.72
C LEU A 549 -22.68 9.85 8.68
N SER A 550 -23.49 9.42 9.64
CA SER A 550 -23.99 10.29 10.73
C SER A 550 -22.91 10.52 11.78
N LEU A 551 -22.76 11.75 12.26
CA LEU A 551 -21.85 12.08 13.37
C LEU A 551 -22.35 11.60 14.74
N ALA A 552 -23.64 11.23 14.84
CA ALA A 552 -24.28 10.75 16.06
C ALA A 552 -24.13 9.24 16.28
N GLY A 553 -23.68 8.47 15.28
CA GLY A 553 -23.54 7.02 15.37
C GLY A 553 -23.31 6.37 14.00
N GLY A 554 -22.34 5.44 13.94
CA GLY A 554 -21.59 5.03 12.75
C GLY A 554 -22.29 4.17 11.69
N THR A 555 -23.58 4.36 11.42
CA THR A 555 -24.23 3.69 10.28
C THR A 555 -24.00 4.46 8.99
N THR A 556 -23.35 3.82 8.02
CA THR A 556 -23.18 4.35 6.67
C THR A 556 -24.43 4.09 5.82
N LYS A 557 -24.92 5.11 5.12
CA LYS A 557 -25.99 4.99 4.13
C LYS A 557 -25.42 5.20 2.73
N LYS A 558 -25.76 4.32 1.79
CA LYS A 558 -25.40 4.53 0.37
C LYS A 558 -26.19 5.71 -0.22
N LEU A 559 -25.49 6.64 -0.87
CA LEU A 559 -26.06 7.76 -1.62
C LEU A 559 -26.21 7.40 -3.10
N ALA A 560 -25.13 6.93 -3.74
CA ALA A 560 -25.13 6.55 -5.14
C ALA A 560 -24.06 5.48 -5.45
N SER A 561 -24.27 4.69 -6.49
CA SER A 561 -23.20 3.87 -7.08
C SER A 561 -22.31 4.74 -7.95
N LEU A 562 -20.98 4.61 -7.82
CA LEU A 562 -20.07 5.32 -8.71
C LEU A 562 -19.94 4.57 -10.04
N PRO A 563 -19.92 5.28 -11.18
CA PRO A 563 -19.64 4.69 -12.48
C PRO A 563 -18.27 3.99 -12.52
N PRO A 564 -18.10 2.95 -13.37
CA PRO A 564 -16.79 2.35 -13.60
C PRO A 564 -15.76 3.39 -14.05
N GLY A 565 -14.54 3.30 -13.51
CA GLY A 565 -13.45 4.23 -13.83
C GLY A 565 -13.66 5.66 -13.32
N ALA A 566 -14.61 5.90 -12.41
CA ALA A 566 -14.73 7.16 -11.71
C ALA A 566 -13.64 7.27 -10.63
N GLU A 567 -12.71 8.20 -10.83
CA GLU A 567 -11.60 8.48 -9.92
C GLU A 567 -11.80 9.81 -9.19
N LEU A 568 -11.25 9.91 -7.97
CA LEU A 568 -11.29 11.09 -7.10
C LEU A 568 -12.69 11.76 -6.97
N PRO A 569 -13.77 11.00 -6.73
CA PRO A 569 -15.10 11.59 -6.68
C PRO A 569 -15.25 12.65 -5.57
N ARG A 570 -16.05 13.66 -5.85
CA ARG A 570 -16.37 14.82 -5.00
C ARG A 570 -17.86 15.08 -5.04
N LEU A 571 -18.52 14.93 -3.90
CA LEU A 571 -19.93 15.28 -3.78
C LEU A 571 -20.08 16.81 -3.77
N SER A 572 -21.09 17.32 -4.46
CA SER A 572 -21.49 18.71 -4.37
C SER A 572 -21.97 19.04 -2.94
N PRO A 573 -21.84 20.30 -2.48
CA PRO A 573 -22.26 20.69 -1.12
C PRO A 573 -23.74 20.40 -0.81
N ASP A 574 -24.61 20.40 -1.82
CA ASP A 574 -26.03 20.08 -1.71
C ASP A 574 -26.35 18.57 -1.78
N GLY A 575 -25.34 17.73 -2.03
CA GLY A 575 -25.46 16.28 -2.10
C GLY A 575 -26.11 15.74 -3.37
N ARG A 576 -26.33 16.56 -4.40
CA ARG A 576 -27.08 16.17 -5.61
C ARG A 576 -26.23 15.70 -6.78
N GLU A 577 -24.98 16.16 -6.88
CA GLU A 577 -24.08 15.83 -7.97
C GLU A 577 -22.76 15.29 -7.43
N VAL A 578 -22.13 14.38 -8.18
CA VAL A 578 -20.76 13.93 -7.90
C VAL A 578 -19.90 14.29 -9.10
N ALA A 579 -18.92 15.18 -8.91
CA ALA A 579 -17.86 15.40 -9.88
C ALA A 579 -16.76 14.36 -9.67
N TYR A 580 -16.19 13.83 -10.75
CA TYR A 580 -15.11 12.87 -10.72
C TYR A 580 -14.25 13.03 -11.98
N GLN A 581 -13.08 12.40 -11.99
CA GLN A 581 -12.25 12.34 -13.18
C GLN A 581 -12.28 10.95 -13.80
N ARG A 582 -12.14 10.87 -15.10
CA ARG A 582 -12.08 9.61 -15.85
C ARG A 582 -11.09 9.72 -16.99
N GLU A 583 -10.20 8.74 -17.08
CA GLU A 583 -9.27 8.63 -18.20
C GLU A 583 -9.96 8.00 -19.42
N SER A 584 -9.76 8.62 -20.58
CA SER A 584 -10.13 8.05 -21.88
C SER A 584 -9.02 8.33 -22.88
N ASN A 585 -8.53 7.30 -23.57
CA ASN A 585 -7.41 7.39 -24.52
C ASN A 585 -6.18 8.10 -23.94
N ALA A 586 -5.77 7.74 -22.72
CA ALA A 586 -4.66 8.33 -21.99
C ALA A 586 -4.80 9.84 -21.64
N VAL A 587 -6.00 10.40 -21.78
CA VAL A 587 -6.30 11.79 -21.39
C VAL A 587 -7.36 11.79 -20.29
N MET A 588 -7.01 12.40 -19.16
CA MET A 588 -7.93 12.58 -18.04
C MET A 588 -8.89 13.73 -18.33
N ASN A 589 -10.18 13.54 -18.06
CA ASN A 589 -11.19 14.60 -18.13
C ASN A 589 -12.16 14.54 -16.95
N VAL A 590 -12.80 15.67 -16.64
CA VAL A 590 -13.77 15.82 -15.55
C VAL A 590 -15.17 15.50 -16.06
N TRP A 591 -15.88 14.69 -15.28
CA TRP A 591 -17.26 14.31 -15.48
C TRP A 591 -18.06 14.63 -14.22
N LYS A 592 -19.37 14.71 -14.36
CA LYS A 592 -20.30 14.71 -13.25
C LYS A 592 -21.38 13.65 -13.41
N MET A 593 -21.95 13.22 -12.31
CA MET A 593 -23.15 12.39 -12.29
C MET A 593 -24.19 12.99 -11.34
N ASP A 594 -25.46 12.85 -11.71
CA ASP A 594 -26.58 13.10 -10.82
C ASP A 594 -26.74 11.93 -9.84
N VAL A 595 -26.85 12.23 -8.54
CA VAL A 595 -26.89 11.23 -7.46
C VAL A 595 -28.17 10.39 -7.48
N ALA A 596 -29.30 10.98 -7.87
CA ALA A 596 -30.60 10.32 -7.83
C ALA A 596 -30.83 9.40 -9.04
N THR A 597 -30.44 9.85 -10.22
CA THR A 597 -30.68 9.18 -11.51
C THR A 597 -29.49 8.39 -12.02
N GLY A 598 -28.28 8.70 -11.53
CA GLY A 598 -27.04 8.13 -12.05
C GLY A 598 -26.63 8.68 -13.42
N LYS A 599 -27.33 9.68 -13.96
CA LYS A 599 -27.04 10.24 -15.28
C LYS A 599 -25.68 10.94 -15.29
N GLU A 600 -24.81 10.52 -16.20
CA GLU A 600 -23.46 11.07 -16.37
C GLU A 600 -23.44 12.22 -17.39
N THR A 601 -22.55 13.20 -17.20
CA THR A 601 -22.29 14.29 -18.13
C THR A 601 -20.80 14.64 -18.08
N GLN A 602 -20.14 14.62 -19.23
CA GLN A 602 -18.76 15.08 -19.35
C GLN A 602 -18.72 16.61 -19.26
N LEU A 603 -17.85 17.15 -18.40
CA LEU A 603 -17.70 18.61 -18.21
C LEU A 603 -16.55 19.19 -19.01
N THR A 604 -15.43 18.46 -19.13
CA THR A 604 -14.25 18.93 -19.86
C THR A 604 -13.92 18.04 -21.05
N PHE A 605 -13.33 18.64 -22.07
CA PHE A 605 -12.91 18.00 -23.32
C PHE A 605 -11.47 18.38 -23.66
N ASP A 606 -10.62 18.44 -22.63
CA ASP A 606 -9.22 18.85 -22.75
C ASP A 606 -8.41 17.76 -23.49
N ARG A 607 -7.38 18.18 -24.23
CA ARG A 607 -6.52 17.30 -25.05
C ARG A 607 -5.24 16.88 -24.33
N GLU A 608 -4.81 17.64 -23.33
CA GLU A 608 -3.61 17.38 -22.54
C GLU A 608 -3.96 16.82 -21.15
N GLY A 609 -5.11 17.21 -20.60
CA GLY A 609 -5.68 16.62 -19.41
C GLY A 609 -6.34 17.64 -18.48
N ALA A 610 -7.45 17.22 -17.87
CA ALA A 610 -8.17 17.95 -16.84
C ALA A 610 -8.57 17.01 -15.70
N GLY A 611 -8.12 17.30 -14.48
CA GLY A 611 -8.44 16.57 -13.25
C GLY A 611 -9.42 17.34 -12.36
N VAL A 612 -10.20 16.62 -11.55
CA VAL A 612 -11.19 17.23 -10.65
C VAL A 612 -10.50 17.82 -9.41
N GLY A 613 -10.79 19.09 -9.10
CA GLY A 613 -10.34 19.74 -7.87
C GLY A 613 -11.40 19.69 -6.78
N ALA A 614 -12.07 20.82 -6.56
CA ALA A 614 -13.09 21.00 -5.54
C ALA A 614 -14.29 21.82 -6.05
N TRP A 615 -15.45 21.61 -5.43
CA TRP A 615 -16.64 22.43 -5.62
C TRP A 615 -16.50 23.77 -4.89
N SER A 616 -17.04 24.83 -5.49
CA SER A 616 -17.37 26.04 -4.73
C SER A 616 -18.48 25.73 -3.73
N GLN A 617 -18.55 26.47 -2.63
CA GLN A 617 -19.50 26.17 -1.55
C GLN A 617 -20.97 26.30 -1.98
N ASP A 618 -21.25 27.15 -2.95
CA ASP A 618 -22.56 27.32 -3.58
C ASP A 618 -22.86 26.26 -4.65
N GLY A 619 -21.91 25.37 -4.97
CA GLY A 619 -22.04 24.32 -5.97
C GLY A 619 -22.05 24.82 -7.42
N THR A 620 -21.83 26.10 -7.69
CA THR A 620 -21.95 26.67 -9.04
C THR A 620 -20.70 26.46 -9.91
N LEU A 621 -19.55 26.20 -9.28
CA LEU A 621 -18.25 26.12 -9.93
C LEU A 621 -17.46 24.90 -9.45
N LEU A 622 -16.56 24.46 -10.32
CA LEU A 622 -15.54 23.46 -10.04
C LEU A 622 -14.18 24.05 -10.34
N SER A 623 -13.27 23.96 -9.37
CA SER A 623 -11.84 24.08 -9.66
C SER A 623 -11.35 22.78 -10.28
N ILE A 624 -10.42 22.89 -11.22
CA ILE A 624 -9.86 21.75 -11.95
C ILE A 624 -8.35 21.91 -12.07
N GLN A 625 -7.64 20.79 -12.13
CA GLN A 625 -6.23 20.74 -12.46
C GLN A 625 -6.09 20.63 -13.98
N LEU A 626 -5.38 21.55 -14.63
CA LEU A 626 -5.13 21.54 -16.07
C LEU A 626 -3.71 21.15 -16.38
N SER A 627 -3.52 20.17 -17.26
CA SER A 627 -2.20 19.79 -17.78
C SER A 627 -1.82 20.68 -18.96
N ARG A 628 -0.64 21.30 -18.93
CA ARG A 628 -0.07 22.05 -20.06
C ARG A 628 1.41 21.69 -20.18
N GLY A 629 1.76 20.88 -21.18
CA GLY A 629 3.09 20.32 -21.35
C GLY A 629 3.53 19.54 -20.13
N ARG A 630 4.57 20.03 -19.44
CA ARG A 630 5.10 19.44 -18.19
C ARG A 630 4.54 20.07 -16.92
N SER A 631 3.70 21.09 -17.05
CA SER A 631 3.16 21.87 -15.95
C SER A 631 1.70 21.49 -15.68
N THR A 632 1.25 21.78 -14.46
CA THR A 632 -0.17 21.71 -14.10
C THR A 632 -0.60 23.04 -13.51
N HIS A 633 -1.82 23.46 -13.84
CA HIS A 633 -2.35 24.78 -13.49
C HIS A 633 -3.72 24.64 -12.81
N VAL A 634 -4.07 25.63 -12.00
CA VAL A 634 -5.44 25.82 -11.51
C VAL A 634 -6.29 26.36 -12.66
N GLY A 635 -7.36 25.65 -12.97
CA GLY A 635 -8.46 26.10 -13.81
C GLY A 635 -9.79 26.12 -13.05
N VAL A 636 -10.79 26.75 -13.65
CA VAL A 636 -12.16 26.81 -13.14
C VAL A 636 -13.14 26.56 -14.29
N ILE A 637 -14.22 25.84 -14.00
CA ILE A 637 -15.33 25.63 -14.92
C ILE A 637 -16.65 25.77 -14.17
N SER A 638 -17.70 26.22 -14.87
CA SER A 638 -19.07 26.16 -14.37
C SER A 638 -19.51 24.71 -14.16
N ALA A 639 -20.23 24.45 -13.07
CA ALA A 639 -20.87 23.15 -12.82
C ALA A 639 -21.86 22.75 -13.93
N HIS A 640 -22.35 23.72 -14.71
CA HIS A 640 -23.25 23.51 -15.84
C HIS A 640 -22.51 23.24 -17.16
N GLY A 641 -21.17 23.20 -17.14
CA GLY A 641 -20.32 23.09 -18.31
C GLY A 641 -19.99 24.45 -18.93
N GLY A 642 -19.24 24.44 -20.04
CA GLY A 642 -18.79 25.63 -20.74
C GLY A 642 -17.28 25.67 -20.92
N ALA A 643 -16.75 26.85 -21.23
CA ALA A 643 -15.31 27.05 -21.38
C ALA A 643 -14.60 26.94 -20.03
N VAL A 644 -13.43 26.30 -20.05
CA VAL A 644 -12.52 26.29 -18.91
C VAL A 644 -11.74 27.60 -18.88
N GLU A 645 -11.71 28.23 -17.70
CA GLU A 645 -10.86 29.37 -17.39
C GLU A 645 -9.56 28.88 -16.72
N GLN A 646 -8.40 29.16 -17.32
CA GLN A 646 -7.11 28.92 -16.66
C GLN A 646 -6.72 30.12 -15.79
N VAL A 647 -6.57 29.89 -14.49
CA VAL A 647 -6.31 30.95 -13.49
C VAL A 647 -4.81 31.18 -13.30
N THR A 648 -4.04 30.11 -13.07
CA THR A 648 -2.58 30.21 -12.89
C THR A 648 -1.83 29.99 -14.20
N LYS A 649 -0.73 30.72 -14.41
CA LYS A 649 0.07 30.65 -15.65
C LYS A 649 1.54 30.27 -15.43
N GLU A 650 2.01 30.31 -14.18
CA GLU A 650 3.39 29.98 -13.85
C GLU A 650 3.69 28.50 -14.12
N GLU A 651 4.90 28.22 -14.59
CA GLU A 651 5.39 26.85 -14.81
C GLU A 651 5.56 26.08 -13.49
N GLY A 652 5.44 24.76 -13.57
CA GLY A 652 5.52 23.86 -12.41
C GLY A 652 4.19 23.18 -12.11
N PHE A 653 4.02 22.74 -10.87
CA PHE A 653 2.80 22.03 -10.44
C PHE A 653 1.91 22.94 -9.60
N ALA A 654 0.61 22.98 -9.91
CA ALA A 654 -0.39 23.71 -9.15
C ALA A 654 -1.73 22.93 -9.11
N TRP A 655 -2.14 22.50 -7.92
CA TRP A 655 -3.27 21.59 -7.70
C TRP A 655 -4.31 22.23 -6.77
N PRO A 656 -5.54 22.53 -7.25
CA PRO A 656 -6.56 23.21 -6.45
C PRO A 656 -7.35 22.25 -5.56
N PHE A 657 -7.69 22.70 -4.34
CA PHE A 657 -8.33 21.83 -3.34
C PHE A 657 -9.50 22.46 -2.56
N SER A 658 -9.60 23.79 -2.48
CA SER A 658 -10.70 24.42 -1.73
C SER A 658 -10.92 25.87 -2.14
N PHE A 659 -12.19 26.27 -2.23
CA PHE A 659 -12.61 27.67 -2.36
C PHE A 659 -12.79 28.31 -0.99
N LEU A 660 -12.44 29.59 -0.88
CA LEU A 660 -12.88 30.42 0.23
C LEU A 660 -14.37 30.79 0.03
N PRO A 661 -15.27 30.49 0.98
CA PRO A 661 -16.67 30.89 0.91
C PRO A 661 -16.94 32.35 0.57
N GLY A 662 -17.90 32.58 -0.33
CA GLY A 662 -18.32 33.92 -0.75
C GLY A 662 -17.23 34.74 -1.46
N SER A 663 -16.14 34.10 -1.87
CA SER A 663 -14.97 34.75 -2.45
C SER A 663 -14.62 34.14 -3.81
N ASP A 664 -13.79 34.85 -4.58
CA ASP A 664 -13.21 34.36 -5.82
C ASP A 664 -11.85 33.65 -5.61
N ARG A 665 -11.45 33.46 -4.34
CA ARG A 665 -10.16 32.88 -3.96
C ARG A 665 -10.21 31.36 -3.90
N ILE A 666 -9.17 30.74 -4.45
CA ILE A 666 -8.97 29.30 -4.51
C ILE A 666 -7.64 28.98 -3.83
N SER A 667 -7.68 28.13 -2.82
CA SER A 667 -6.47 27.54 -2.24
C SER A 667 -6.00 26.35 -3.07
N TYR A 668 -4.70 26.27 -3.23
CA TYR A 668 -4.04 25.24 -4.02
C TYR A 668 -2.67 24.93 -3.44
N THR A 669 -2.18 23.73 -3.72
CA THR A 669 -0.78 23.39 -3.47
C THR A 669 0.01 23.69 -4.73
N ALA A 670 1.20 24.28 -4.60
CA ALA A 670 2.14 24.38 -5.71
C ALA A 670 3.55 23.94 -5.33
N MET A 671 4.24 23.31 -6.28
CA MET A 671 5.68 23.08 -6.18
C MET A 671 6.40 24.19 -6.93
N ARG A 672 7.17 25.01 -6.20
CA ARG A 672 7.99 26.08 -6.77
C ARG A 672 9.40 25.98 -6.18
N GLY A 673 10.42 26.02 -7.03
CA GLY A 673 11.81 25.81 -6.58
C GLY A 673 12.05 24.45 -5.92
N GLY A 674 11.27 23.43 -6.31
CA GLY A 674 11.35 22.06 -5.79
C GLY A 674 10.62 21.81 -4.46
N ALA A 675 10.15 22.85 -3.76
CA ALA A 675 9.45 22.70 -2.48
C ALA A 675 7.93 22.87 -2.65
N TRP A 676 7.17 21.99 -2.00
CA TRP A 676 5.71 22.08 -1.95
C TRP A 676 5.26 23.11 -0.91
N ASN A 677 4.33 23.97 -1.30
CA ASN A 677 3.73 24.97 -0.42
C ASN A 677 2.24 25.16 -0.72
N VAL A 678 1.51 25.70 0.25
CA VAL A 678 0.13 26.15 0.09
C VAL A 678 0.13 27.59 -0.42
N TYR A 679 -0.72 27.86 -1.41
CA TYR A 679 -0.97 29.15 -2.00
C TYR A 679 -2.47 29.41 -2.06
N TRP A 680 -2.85 30.66 -2.30
CA TRP A 680 -4.16 30.99 -2.84
C TRP A 680 -4.03 31.88 -4.06
N THR A 681 -5.01 31.80 -4.96
CA THR A 681 -5.13 32.68 -6.13
C THR A 681 -6.53 33.26 -6.20
N SER A 682 -6.65 34.53 -6.59
CA SER A 682 -7.91 35.14 -7.00
C SER A 682 -8.21 34.72 -8.43
N ARG A 683 -9.41 34.20 -8.68
CA ARG A 683 -9.87 33.85 -10.03
C ARG A 683 -9.96 35.09 -10.90
N THR A 684 -10.52 36.19 -10.38
CA THR A 684 -10.84 37.37 -11.20
C THR A 684 -9.64 38.26 -11.51
N THR A 685 -8.68 38.37 -10.58
CA THR A 685 -7.51 39.24 -10.75
C THR A 685 -6.25 38.48 -11.15
N GLY A 686 -6.20 37.16 -10.93
CA GLY A 686 -4.99 36.35 -11.09
C GLY A 686 -3.94 36.56 -10.00
N HIS A 687 -4.22 37.41 -9.00
CA HIS A 687 -3.32 37.64 -7.87
C HIS A 687 -3.10 36.35 -7.08
N THR A 688 -1.83 36.02 -6.82
CA THR A 688 -1.44 34.81 -6.10
C THR A 688 -0.64 35.17 -4.85
N GLU A 689 -0.94 34.49 -3.75
CA GLU A 689 -0.22 34.61 -2.50
C GLU A 689 0.19 33.27 -1.93
N ARG A 690 1.34 33.27 -1.25
CA ARG A 690 1.90 32.09 -0.61
C ARG A 690 1.52 32.06 0.88
N ILE A 691 0.92 30.96 1.33
CA ILE A 691 0.46 30.77 2.72
C ILE A 691 1.55 30.13 3.60
N THR A 692 2.34 29.20 3.05
CA THR A 692 3.39 28.47 3.80
C THR A 692 4.79 28.74 3.24
N ASN A 693 5.83 28.53 4.04
CA ASN A 693 7.23 28.77 3.64
C ASN A 693 8.14 27.56 3.95
N PHE A 694 7.80 26.40 3.40
CA PHE A 694 8.62 25.20 3.45
C PHE A 694 9.65 25.20 2.34
N HIS A 695 10.85 24.69 2.66
CA HIS A 695 12.01 24.66 1.74
C HIS A 695 12.51 23.25 1.44
N SER A 696 12.06 22.24 2.19
CA SER A 696 12.52 20.87 2.01
C SER A 696 11.90 20.22 0.77
N LEU A 697 12.75 19.64 -0.07
CA LEU A 697 12.36 18.83 -1.24
C LEU A 697 11.74 17.48 -0.83
N ALA A 698 11.97 17.04 0.41
CA ALA A 698 11.38 15.84 0.99
C ALA A 698 10.02 16.11 1.67
N ALA A 699 9.64 17.39 1.81
CA ALA A 699 8.35 17.76 2.38
C ALA A 699 7.23 17.55 1.36
N LEU A 700 6.13 16.95 1.83
CA LEU A 700 4.88 16.84 1.12
C LEU A 700 3.91 17.80 1.79
N VAL A 701 3.28 18.69 1.01
CA VAL A 701 2.32 19.69 1.51
C VAL A 701 1.09 19.66 0.61
N PHE A 702 0.02 18.99 1.03
CA PHE A 702 -1.12 18.72 0.17
C PHE A 702 -2.46 19.05 0.82
N TYR A 703 -3.48 19.11 -0.03
CA TYR A 703 -4.88 19.13 0.36
C TYR A 703 -5.26 20.29 1.31
N PRO A 704 -4.89 21.56 1.00
CA PRO A 704 -5.39 22.70 1.75
C PRO A 704 -6.91 22.76 1.71
N ALA A 705 -7.50 22.79 2.90
CA ALA A 705 -8.90 23.05 3.15
C ALA A 705 -9.02 24.41 3.83
N TRP A 706 -9.69 25.36 3.17
CA TRP A 706 -9.97 26.66 3.76
C TRP A 706 -11.11 26.55 4.74
N SER A 707 -10.96 27.16 5.91
CA SER A 707 -12.05 27.31 6.87
C SER A 707 -13.19 28.10 6.24
N PRO A 708 -14.46 27.68 6.42
CA PRO A 708 -15.58 28.46 5.93
C PRO A 708 -15.68 29.88 6.52
N ARG A 709 -15.01 30.13 7.65
CA ARG A 709 -14.88 31.45 8.26
C ARG A 709 -13.79 32.32 7.64
N GLY A 710 -12.97 31.76 6.74
CA GLY A 710 -11.83 32.42 6.11
C GLY A 710 -10.60 32.63 7.01
N ASP A 711 -10.67 32.17 8.26
CA ASP A 711 -9.70 32.48 9.33
C ASP A 711 -8.55 31.48 9.48
N ARG A 712 -8.58 30.37 8.73
CA ARG A 712 -7.47 29.40 8.66
C ARG A 712 -7.49 28.58 7.39
N VAL A 713 -6.35 27.96 7.11
CA VAL A 713 -6.22 26.84 6.17
C VAL A 713 -5.61 25.65 6.91
N VAL A 714 -6.22 24.47 6.76
CA VAL A 714 -5.70 23.19 7.28
C VAL A 714 -5.21 22.36 6.10
N PHE A 715 -4.06 21.71 6.23
CA PHE A 715 -3.43 20.94 5.16
C PHE A 715 -2.68 19.73 5.72
N GLU A 716 -2.38 18.76 4.87
CA GLU A 716 -1.41 17.71 5.17
C GLU A 716 0.00 18.28 5.00
N HIS A 717 0.84 18.12 6.01
CA HIS A 717 2.28 18.27 5.87
C HIS A 717 3.01 17.07 6.49
N GLY A 718 3.93 16.49 5.73
CA GLY A 718 4.74 15.37 6.15
C GLY A 718 6.12 15.41 5.52
N MET A 719 7.06 14.70 6.13
CA MET A 719 8.37 14.47 5.53
C MET A 719 8.43 13.05 5.02
N ASN A 720 8.95 12.87 3.81
CA ASN A 720 9.30 11.56 3.33
C ASN A 720 10.58 11.12 4.06
N GLN A 721 10.46 10.14 4.95
CA GLN A 721 11.60 9.59 5.67
C GLN A 721 12.07 8.32 4.98
N SER A 722 13.39 8.20 4.83
CA SER A 722 14.00 7.03 4.22
C SER A 722 15.36 6.76 4.84
N ASN A 723 15.66 5.49 5.04
CA ASN A 723 16.96 5.01 5.46
C ASN A 723 17.43 3.87 4.57
N ILE A 724 18.74 3.68 4.52
CA ILE A 724 19.38 2.66 3.70
C ILE A 724 19.65 1.44 4.57
N PHE A 725 19.35 0.28 4.01
CA PHE A 725 19.59 -1.02 4.59
C PHE A 725 20.50 -1.83 3.67
N TYR A 726 21.29 -2.72 4.27
CA TYR A 726 22.23 -3.59 3.59
C TYR A 726 22.12 -5.01 4.14
N ALA A 727 22.23 -6.01 3.27
CA ALA A 727 22.34 -7.40 3.67
C ALA A 727 23.23 -8.19 2.70
N ARG A 728 23.71 -9.34 3.15
CA ARG A 728 24.37 -10.33 2.28
C ARG A 728 23.46 -11.51 2.02
N ILE A 729 23.26 -11.83 0.75
CA ILE A 729 22.63 -13.06 0.28
C ILE A 729 23.62 -14.21 0.50
N PRO A 730 23.19 -15.33 1.11
CA PRO A 730 24.02 -16.48 1.38
C PRO A 730 24.55 -17.18 0.11
#